data_AF-A0A9D7NSL5-F1
#
_entry.id   AF-A0A9D7NSL5-F1
#
_cell.length_a   1.000
_cell.length_b   1.000
_cell.length_c   1.000
_cell.angle_alpha   90.00
_cell.angle_beta   90.00
_cell.angle_gamma   90.00
#
_symmetry.space_group_name_H-M   'P 1'
#
loop_
_entity.id
_entity.type
_entity.pdbx_description
1 polymer ?
#
loop_
_entity_poly.entity_id
_entity_poly.type
_entity_poly.pdbx_seq_one_letter_code
_entity_poly.pdbx_strand_id
1 'polypeptide(L)'
;MAFQGGTLAALKMRLGDDRFEGIDEDGQTKFFHELIRGLFDPNKVPEADLRRYDLNVVAHWQAITAQRNKLEGHELQMKYFQYLSLLFTELYLDWYFNHLQDLLDGLNEEMTRYRAETGAEPFRDFEADDLNKIAFWNATGSGKTLLLHVNIRQYLHYFQAGRNDHFPDKIILLTPNEGLSRQHLEELHLSGFGFSQFFNKAQSPARGTIEIIDINKLGDEMGDKTVAVDAFEGNNLVLVDEGHRGTGTAAGAWMARREALVRGGFAFEYSATFGQAVAKGMIVTAAEEDIQKKRAKMLFNTTSLRSLDDGQKAQLALTAEDKRRARITATREIYAKCILFDYSYKFFYEDGYGKESLILNMNGEAYEQADNARKYFTACLLAYYQQLWLWSTHRSALADFNIEKPLWVFVGNTVSGEESDILEVVNFLADFLNSEAQIKSWLTDLIADKAQILDAKGNNIFSGRFTPLMGFGSRVDELYADILLRVFNASARQRLKLVNIKSSKGELALRVGDAEPFGLINIGEASKWNAPHMVAISFDRHLFYPLFGFESDGDKKSVPLKLTPLGLGAPSEVEFVRDLEAFYNSPDGKQAIGARSLYLLRNAASEDKGLGFALAGNFYPDFLLWLVDDASGQQWLTFVDPKGLLHIDLNHPKLSLYKGVKTLEADLAKPGEPPLVLNAFILSPTKFASLLNHGNTKAELEDRHVLFMEDGGSTYLKKMFAVLA
;
A
#
# COMPACT_ATOMS: atom_id res chain seq x y z
N MET A 1 29.92 -28.13 9.40
CA MET A 1 30.43 -26.75 9.62
C MET A 1 31.94 -26.66 9.44
N ALA A 2 32.39 -25.63 8.70
CA ALA A 2 33.79 -25.31 8.46
C ALA A 2 34.36 -24.27 9.43
N PHE A 3 33.72 -24.04 10.59
CA PHE A 3 34.19 -23.08 11.60
C PHE A 3 34.56 -23.76 12.91
N GLN A 4 35.61 -23.26 13.55
CA GLN A 4 36.00 -23.64 14.91
C GLN A 4 35.22 -22.78 15.93
N GLY A 5 34.68 -23.39 16.98
CA GLY A 5 33.84 -22.72 17.99
C GLY A 5 32.34 -23.06 17.94
N GLY A 6 31.90 -23.83 16.94
CA GLY A 6 30.62 -24.55 16.92
C GLY A 6 29.33 -23.72 16.90
N THR A 7 29.40 -22.38 16.92
CA THR A 7 28.23 -21.49 16.93
C THR A 7 28.49 -20.19 16.15
N LEU A 8 27.44 -19.62 15.56
CA LEU A 8 27.48 -18.29 14.92
C LEU A 8 27.84 -17.17 15.93
N ALA A 9 27.51 -17.36 17.21
CA ALA A 9 27.87 -16.43 18.29
C ALA A 9 29.39 -16.29 18.48
N ALA A 10 30.15 -17.37 18.30
CA ALA A 10 31.61 -17.33 18.36
C ALA A 10 32.22 -16.50 17.21
N LEU A 11 31.62 -16.57 16.01
CA LEU A 11 32.00 -15.74 14.87
C LEU A 11 31.69 -14.27 15.14
N LYS A 12 30.47 -13.96 15.63
CA LYS A 12 30.09 -12.59 16.02
C LYS A 12 31.07 -11.99 17.02
N MET A 13 31.44 -12.71 18.09
CA MET A 13 32.35 -12.19 19.12
C MET A 13 33.72 -11.79 18.56
N ARG A 14 34.16 -12.44 17.47
CA ARG A 14 35.45 -12.19 16.85
C ARG A 14 35.43 -11.26 15.65
N LEU A 15 34.31 -11.18 14.93
CA LEU A 15 34.18 -10.36 13.71
C LEU A 15 33.37 -9.08 13.93
N GLY A 16 32.57 -8.99 15.00
CA GLY A 16 31.59 -7.92 15.20
C GLY A 16 32.14 -6.58 15.71
N ASP A 17 33.45 -6.46 15.91
CA ASP A 17 34.11 -5.21 16.30
C ASP A 17 34.46 -4.39 15.05
N ASP A 18 34.09 -3.10 15.04
CA ASP A 18 34.30 -2.17 13.93
C ASP A 18 35.78 -2.11 13.46
N ARG A 19 36.75 -2.44 14.32
CA ARG A 19 38.17 -2.49 13.93
C ARG A 19 38.48 -3.52 12.83
N PHE A 20 37.64 -4.54 12.70
CA PHE A 20 37.75 -5.59 11.69
C PHE A 20 37.02 -5.23 10.39
N GLU A 21 36.44 -4.03 10.30
CA GLU A 21 35.83 -3.54 9.08
C GLU A 21 36.89 -3.01 8.09
N GLY A 22 36.58 -3.23 6.83
CA GLY A 22 37.33 -2.75 5.68
C GLY A 22 38.44 -3.66 5.19
N ILE A 23 39.20 -3.09 4.25
CA ILE A 23 40.18 -3.79 3.44
C ILE A 23 41.58 -3.45 3.96
N ASP A 24 42.44 -4.46 4.07
CA ASP A 24 43.83 -4.32 4.50
C ASP A 24 44.75 -3.99 3.30
N GLU A 25 46.03 -3.69 3.55
CA GLU A 25 46.99 -3.28 2.51
C GLU A 25 47.23 -4.37 1.44
N ASP A 26 46.96 -5.64 1.76
CA ASP A 26 47.07 -6.77 0.84
C ASP A 26 45.83 -6.98 -0.05
N GLY A 27 44.83 -6.10 0.09
CA GLY A 27 43.58 -6.14 -0.66
C GLY A 27 42.55 -7.16 -0.15
N GLN A 28 42.85 -7.90 0.93
CA GLN A 28 41.89 -8.77 1.60
C GLN A 28 41.04 -7.96 2.59
N THR A 29 39.88 -8.49 2.94
CA THR A 29 39.15 -7.96 4.10
C THR A 29 39.92 -8.25 5.40
N LYS A 30 39.81 -7.35 6.37
CA LYS A 30 40.29 -7.65 7.74
C LYS A 30 39.52 -8.82 8.38
N PHE A 31 38.30 -9.11 7.92
CA PHE A 31 37.55 -10.31 8.32
C PHE A 31 38.24 -11.60 7.87
N PHE A 32 38.78 -11.67 6.66
CA PHE A 32 39.57 -12.83 6.20
C PHE A 32 40.75 -13.11 7.12
N HIS A 33 41.50 -12.07 7.50
CA HIS A 33 42.62 -12.19 8.44
C HIS A 33 42.19 -12.72 9.80
N GLU A 34 41.00 -12.37 10.28
CA GLU A 34 40.43 -12.93 11.49
C GLU A 34 39.95 -14.38 11.32
N LEU A 35 39.40 -14.72 10.15
CA LEU A 35 38.93 -16.08 9.85
C LEU A 35 40.07 -17.10 9.85
N ILE A 36 41.20 -16.77 9.21
CA ILE A 36 42.38 -17.65 9.15
C ILE A 36 43.11 -17.78 10.50
N ARG A 37 42.82 -16.91 11.47
CA ARG A 37 43.32 -16.98 12.86
C ARG A 37 42.50 -17.98 13.71
N GLY A 38 42.29 -19.18 13.17
CA GLY A 38 41.67 -20.31 13.89
C GLY A 38 40.15 -20.23 14.06
N LEU A 39 39.44 -19.46 13.23
CA LEU A 39 37.98 -19.50 13.15
C LEU A 39 37.48 -20.44 12.06
N PHE A 40 38.28 -20.70 11.03
CA PHE A 40 37.94 -21.54 9.90
C PHE A 40 38.71 -22.88 9.95
N ASP A 41 38.08 -23.99 9.56
CA ASP A 41 38.68 -25.31 9.46
C ASP A 41 39.33 -25.48 8.08
N PRO A 42 40.68 -25.38 7.99
CA PRO A 42 41.38 -25.43 6.72
C PRO A 42 41.30 -26.81 6.04
N ASN A 43 40.88 -27.86 6.77
CA ASN A 43 40.69 -29.19 6.19
C ASN A 43 39.37 -29.32 5.41
N LYS A 44 38.43 -28.39 5.64
CA LYS A 44 37.12 -28.38 4.96
C LYS A 44 37.05 -27.37 3.84
N VAL A 45 37.70 -26.21 3.99
CA VAL A 45 37.94 -25.28 2.89
C VAL A 45 39.41 -24.85 2.97
N PRO A 46 40.21 -25.17 1.94
CA PRO A 46 41.60 -24.73 1.86
C PRO A 46 41.73 -23.20 2.01
N GLU A 47 42.77 -22.74 2.69
CA GLU A 47 43.02 -21.29 2.86
C GLU A 47 43.12 -20.55 1.52
N ALA A 48 43.67 -21.21 0.49
CA ALA A 48 43.77 -20.64 -0.85
C ALA A 48 42.39 -20.35 -1.46
N ASP A 49 41.41 -21.25 -1.25
CA ASP A 49 40.05 -21.06 -1.72
C ASP A 49 39.35 -19.97 -0.92
N LEU A 50 39.55 -19.94 0.41
CA LEU A 50 39.01 -18.89 1.27
C LEU A 50 39.54 -17.50 0.86
N ARG A 51 40.83 -17.40 0.55
CA ARG A 51 41.47 -16.18 0.04
C ARG A 51 40.88 -15.76 -1.32
N ARG A 52 40.64 -16.73 -2.21
CA ARG A 52 40.00 -16.48 -3.51
C ARG A 52 38.59 -15.94 -3.33
N TYR A 53 37.78 -16.53 -2.45
CA TYR A 53 36.43 -16.06 -2.16
C TYR A 53 36.43 -14.65 -1.58
N ASP A 54 37.34 -14.34 -0.65
CA ASP A 54 37.46 -13.00 -0.09
C ASP A 54 37.78 -11.94 -1.16
N LEU A 55 38.72 -12.21 -2.05
CA LEU A 55 39.06 -11.32 -3.17
C LEU A 55 37.87 -11.09 -4.10
N ASN A 56 37.10 -12.13 -4.39
CA ASN A 56 35.87 -12.00 -5.18
C ASN A 56 34.87 -11.07 -4.48
N VAL A 57 34.63 -11.28 -3.18
CA VAL A 57 33.75 -10.43 -2.37
C VAL A 57 34.22 -8.97 -2.40
N VAL A 58 35.51 -8.71 -2.19
CA VAL A 58 36.10 -7.37 -2.26
C VAL A 58 35.87 -6.74 -3.63
N ALA A 59 36.19 -7.46 -4.71
CA ALA A 59 36.03 -6.97 -6.08
C ALA A 59 34.58 -6.63 -6.40
N HIS A 60 33.63 -7.48 -6.00
CA HIS A 60 32.21 -7.24 -6.23
C HIS A 60 31.67 -6.08 -5.39
N TRP A 61 32.06 -5.99 -4.10
CA TRP A 61 31.67 -4.90 -3.21
C TRP A 61 32.17 -3.55 -3.71
N GLN A 62 33.46 -3.46 -4.06
CA GLN A 62 34.04 -2.24 -4.62
C GLN A 62 33.35 -1.84 -5.93
N ALA A 63 33.01 -2.80 -6.80
CA ALA A 63 32.33 -2.52 -8.05
C ALA A 63 30.92 -1.91 -7.86
N ILE A 64 30.16 -2.37 -6.87
CA ILE A 64 28.81 -1.83 -6.60
C ILE A 64 28.83 -0.55 -5.74
N THR A 65 29.90 -0.28 -5.00
CA THR A 65 29.98 0.89 -4.11
C THR A 65 30.75 2.07 -4.72
N ALA A 66 31.54 1.86 -5.78
CA ALA A 66 32.39 2.89 -6.39
C ALA A 66 31.68 4.24 -6.67
N GLN A 67 30.47 4.20 -7.26
CA GLN A 67 29.73 5.44 -7.56
C GLN A 67 29.14 6.07 -6.29
N ARG A 68 28.63 5.26 -5.35
CA ARG A 68 28.11 5.74 -4.05
C ARG A 68 29.21 6.42 -3.25
N ASN A 69 30.36 5.76 -3.10
CA ASN A 69 31.52 6.30 -2.37
C ASN A 69 31.97 7.65 -2.94
N LYS A 70 31.94 7.81 -4.28
CA LYS A 70 32.27 9.07 -4.94
C LYS A 70 31.25 10.18 -4.65
N LEU A 71 29.97 9.85 -4.59
CA LEU A 71 28.89 10.82 -4.32
C LEU A 71 28.84 11.23 -2.85
N GLU A 72 29.05 10.28 -1.95
CA GLU A 72 28.91 10.47 -0.50
C GLU A 72 30.21 10.94 0.17
N GLY A 73 31.34 10.90 -0.54
CA GLY A 73 32.63 11.41 -0.05
C GLY A 73 33.28 10.55 1.04
N HIS A 74 32.79 9.34 1.27
CA HIS A 74 33.36 8.36 2.19
C HIS A 74 33.21 6.94 1.63
N GLU A 75 33.97 6.00 2.18
CA GLU A 75 33.96 4.61 1.71
C GLU A 75 32.98 3.77 2.53
N LEU A 76 32.03 3.13 1.83
CA LEU A 76 31.11 2.15 2.42
C LEU A 76 31.86 0.87 2.82
N GLN A 77 31.88 0.59 4.13
CA GLN A 77 32.48 -0.62 4.68
C GLN A 77 31.43 -1.72 4.91
N MET A 78 31.80 -2.97 4.65
CA MET A 78 30.96 -4.12 4.97
C MET A 78 30.90 -4.34 6.47
N LYS A 79 29.70 -4.60 6.99
CA LYS A 79 29.52 -5.18 8.32
C LYS A 79 29.77 -6.69 8.29
N TYR A 80 30.17 -7.29 9.42
CA TYR A 80 30.53 -8.71 9.47
C TYR A 80 29.42 -9.65 8.95
N PHE A 81 28.15 -9.34 9.23
CA PHE A 81 27.01 -10.13 8.77
C PHE A 81 26.77 -10.00 7.26
N GLN A 82 27.13 -8.87 6.65
CA GLN A 82 27.11 -8.71 5.19
C GLN A 82 28.24 -9.53 4.58
N TYR A 83 29.45 -9.40 5.13
CA TYR A 83 30.60 -10.19 4.71
C TYR A 83 30.34 -11.70 4.77
N LEU A 84 29.82 -12.20 5.90
CA LEU A 84 29.49 -13.62 6.04
C LEU A 84 28.40 -14.06 5.05
N SER A 85 27.37 -13.24 4.81
CA SER A 85 26.35 -13.52 3.79
C SER A 85 26.97 -13.71 2.41
N LEU A 86 27.89 -12.82 2.02
CA LEU A 86 28.58 -12.85 0.73
C LEU A 86 29.58 -14.00 0.62
N LEU A 87 30.34 -14.28 1.70
CA LEU A 87 31.28 -15.37 1.76
C LEU A 87 30.60 -16.74 1.64
N PHE A 88 29.48 -16.94 2.33
CA PHE A 88 28.68 -18.16 2.16
C PHE A 88 28.09 -18.27 0.76
N THR A 89 27.79 -17.15 0.11
CA THR A 89 27.34 -17.14 -1.29
C THR A 89 28.45 -17.58 -2.24
N GLU A 90 29.69 -17.11 -2.07
CA GLU A 90 30.84 -17.61 -2.83
C GLU A 90 30.99 -19.13 -2.71
N LEU A 91 31.01 -19.63 -1.47
CA LEU A 91 31.12 -21.06 -1.17
C LEU A 91 30.00 -21.87 -1.84
N TYR A 92 28.75 -21.41 -1.69
CA TYR A 92 27.59 -22.11 -2.24
C TYR A 92 27.62 -22.14 -3.76
N LEU A 93 27.91 -21.00 -4.41
CA LEU A 93 27.93 -20.91 -5.87
C LEU A 93 29.10 -21.70 -6.48
N ASP A 94 30.29 -21.70 -5.86
CA ASP A 94 31.40 -22.53 -6.33
C ASP A 94 31.00 -24.01 -6.34
N TRP A 95 30.40 -24.48 -5.26
CA TRP A 95 29.95 -25.86 -5.16
C TRP A 95 28.76 -26.17 -6.09
N TYR A 96 27.81 -25.25 -6.23
CA TYR A 96 26.67 -25.42 -7.12
C TYR A 96 27.12 -25.57 -8.59
N PHE A 97 28.06 -24.73 -9.05
CA PHE A 97 28.51 -24.75 -10.44
C PHE A 97 29.60 -25.80 -10.72
N ASN A 98 30.47 -26.10 -9.76
CA ASN A 98 31.64 -26.94 -9.98
C ASN A 98 31.60 -28.31 -9.27
N HIS A 99 30.73 -28.49 -8.26
CA HIS A 99 30.68 -29.67 -7.38
C HIS A 99 29.25 -30.10 -7.02
N LEU A 100 28.30 -30.00 -7.97
CA LEU A 100 26.87 -30.12 -7.69
C LEU A 100 26.47 -31.43 -6.98
N GLN A 101 27.04 -32.58 -7.39
CA GLN A 101 26.72 -33.86 -6.78
C GLN A 101 27.28 -33.96 -5.35
N ASP A 102 28.51 -33.48 -5.13
CA ASP A 102 29.13 -33.47 -3.80
C ASP A 102 28.36 -32.55 -2.84
N LEU A 103 27.84 -31.42 -3.34
CA LEU A 103 26.96 -30.53 -2.58
C LEU A 103 25.67 -31.25 -2.16
N LEU A 104 25.02 -31.95 -3.10
CA LEU A 104 23.79 -32.69 -2.85
C LEU A 104 24.01 -33.79 -1.80
N ASP A 105 25.07 -34.57 -1.97
CA ASP A 105 25.41 -35.69 -1.09
C ASP A 105 25.74 -35.19 0.33
N GLY A 106 26.55 -34.14 0.44
CA GLY A 106 26.90 -33.53 1.73
C GLY A 106 25.69 -32.95 2.47
N LEU A 107 24.77 -32.28 1.75
CA LEU A 107 23.52 -31.78 2.34
C LEU A 107 22.63 -32.92 2.83
N ASN A 108 22.54 -34.02 2.08
CA ASN A 108 21.75 -35.19 2.47
C ASN A 108 22.36 -35.99 3.64
N GLU A 109 23.69 -35.97 3.78
CA GLU A 109 24.35 -36.48 4.98
C GLU A 109 23.96 -35.65 6.21
N GLU A 110 23.99 -34.31 6.12
CA GLU A 110 23.54 -33.44 7.20
C GLU A 110 22.04 -33.57 7.48
N MET A 111 21.19 -33.76 6.47
CA MET A 111 19.76 -34.05 6.67
C MET A 111 19.52 -35.34 7.46
N THR A 112 20.37 -36.35 7.27
CA THR A 112 20.31 -37.59 8.03
C THR A 112 20.67 -37.35 9.50
N ARG A 113 21.67 -36.50 9.77
CA ARG A 113 22.02 -36.11 11.15
C ARG A 113 20.92 -35.28 11.79
N TYR A 114 20.37 -34.30 11.07
CA TYR A 114 19.24 -33.48 11.54
C TYR A 114 18.05 -34.35 11.97
N ARG A 115 17.65 -35.33 11.15
CA ARG A 115 16.54 -36.23 11.50
C ARG A 115 16.81 -37.12 12.72
N ALA A 116 18.06 -37.26 13.16
CA ALA A 116 18.41 -37.97 14.38
C ALA A 116 18.31 -37.08 15.63
N GLU A 117 18.17 -35.76 15.48
CA GLU A 117 18.03 -34.82 16.58
C GLU A 117 16.67 -34.95 17.28
N THR A 118 16.65 -34.66 18.58
CA THR A 118 15.40 -34.71 19.36
C THR A 118 14.48 -33.56 18.98
N GLY A 119 13.28 -33.87 18.51
CA GLY A 119 12.29 -32.87 18.08
C GLY A 119 12.46 -32.38 16.64
N ALA A 120 13.33 -33.02 15.85
CA ALA A 120 13.48 -32.73 14.43
C ALA A 120 12.17 -32.98 13.67
N GLU A 121 11.83 -32.05 12.77
CA GLU A 121 10.72 -32.24 11.85
C GLU A 121 11.13 -33.25 10.76
N PRO A 122 10.20 -34.07 10.23
CA PRO A 122 10.53 -35.11 9.27
C PRO A 122 10.69 -34.54 7.85
N PHE A 123 11.62 -33.60 7.67
CA PHE A 123 11.97 -33.05 6.37
C PHE A 123 12.56 -34.13 5.45
N ARG A 124 12.18 -34.09 4.17
CA ARG A 124 12.71 -34.99 3.14
C ARG A 124 14.16 -34.69 2.84
N ASP A 125 14.82 -35.59 2.12
CA ASP A 125 16.12 -35.30 1.52
C ASP A 125 16.03 -34.14 0.53
N PHE A 126 17.17 -33.50 0.28
CA PHE A 126 17.37 -32.59 -0.83
C PHE A 126 17.37 -33.40 -2.14
N GLU A 127 16.78 -32.81 -3.17
CA GLU A 127 16.97 -33.21 -4.56
C GLU A 127 17.77 -32.14 -5.30
N ALA A 128 18.29 -32.46 -6.49
CA ALA A 128 19.07 -31.51 -7.28
C ALA A 128 18.32 -30.18 -7.55
N ASP A 129 17.01 -30.26 -7.79
CA ASP A 129 16.15 -29.09 -8.01
C ASP A 129 15.96 -28.22 -6.76
N ASP A 130 16.29 -28.71 -5.55
CA ASP A 130 16.25 -27.91 -4.34
C ASP A 130 17.48 -26.97 -4.24
N LEU A 131 18.57 -27.27 -4.97
CA LEU A 131 19.86 -26.56 -4.89
C LEU A 131 19.92 -25.28 -5.71
N ASN A 132 18.93 -25.02 -6.57
CA ASN A 132 18.92 -23.85 -7.43
C ASN A 132 18.33 -22.61 -6.74
N LYS A 133 18.29 -22.61 -5.41
CA LYS A 133 17.59 -21.60 -4.62
C LYS A 133 18.26 -21.40 -3.27
N ILE A 134 18.57 -20.15 -2.96
CA ILE A 134 19.00 -19.74 -1.63
C ILE A 134 18.28 -18.48 -1.17
N ALA A 135 18.13 -18.34 0.14
CA ALA A 135 17.41 -17.25 0.77
C ALA A 135 18.22 -16.60 1.90
N PHE A 136 18.02 -15.30 2.09
CA PHE A 136 18.62 -14.48 3.14
C PHE A 136 17.53 -13.98 4.09
N TRP A 137 17.54 -14.48 5.32
CA TRP A 137 16.67 -13.98 6.37
C TRP A 137 17.34 -12.81 7.08
N ASN A 138 17.22 -11.62 6.50
CA ASN A 138 17.97 -10.45 6.94
C ASN A 138 17.03 -9.31 7.37
N ALA A 139 17.30 -8.73 8.54
CA ALA A 139 16.52 -7.62 9.08
C ALA A 139 16.38 -6.43 8.10
N THR A 140 15.28 -5.68 8.19
CA THR A 140 15.16 -4.42 7.44
C THR A 140 16.15 -3.40 7.97
N GLY A 141 16.94 -2.80 7.07
CA GLY A 141 18.07 -1.94 7.43
C GLY A 141 19.44 -2.63 7.46
N SER A 142 19.51 -3.96 7.37
CA SER A 142 20.80 -4.69 7.33
C SER A 142 21.55 -4.62 5.97
N GLY A 143 21.03 -3.87 4.99
CA GLY A 143 21.68 -3.72 3.68
C GLY A 143 21.38 -4.83 2.66
N LYS A 144 20.18 -5.44 2.69
CA LYS A 144 19.74 -6.46 1.72
C LYS A 144 19.88 -6.03 0.26
N THR A 145 19.62 -4.76 -0.06
CA THR A 145 19.77 -4.23 -1.43
C THR A 145 21.20 -4.33 -1.93
N LEU A 146 22.20 -4.00 -1.08
CA LEU A 146 23.61 -4.14 -1.44
C LEU A 146 23.99 -5.61 -1.63
N LEU A 147 23.52 -6.50 -0.74
CA LEU A 147 23.72 -7.94 -0.90
C LEU A 147 23.15 -8.42 -2.23
N LEU A 148 21.91 -8.06 -2.56
CA LEU A 148 21.25 -8.40 -3.83
C LEU A 148 22.12 -8.03 -5.04
N HIS A 149 22.70 -6.83 -5.04
CA HIS A 149 23.54 -6.36 -6.13
C HIS A 149 24.88 -7.08 -6.22
N VAL A 150 25.50 -7.42 -5.09
CA VAL A 150 26.70 -8.26 -5.07
C VAL A 150 26.37 -9.67 -5.58
N ASN A 151 25.28 -10.27 -5.11
CA ASN A 151 24.86 -11.62 -5.50
C ASN A 151 24.65 -11.76 -7.01
N ILE A 152 24.18 -10.71 -7.71
CA ILE A 152 24.15 -10.69 -9.18
C ILE A 152 25.55 -10.89 -9.75
N ARG A 153 26.55 -10.15 -9.24
CA ARG A 153 27.94 -10.28 -9.69
C ARG A 153 28.55 -11.63 -9.34
N GLN A 154 28.29 -12.15 -8.13
CA GLN A 154 28.76 -13.47 -7.70
C GLN A 154 28.18 -14.57 -8.60
N TYR A 155 26.87 -14.55 -8.84
CA TYR A 155 26.25 -15.52 -9.73
C TYR A 155 26.83 -15.45 -11.14
N LEU A 156 26.95 -14.24 -11.71
CA LEU A 156 27.52 -14.07 -13.04
C LEU A 156 28.98 -14.54 -13.11
N HIS A 157 29.79 -14.33 -12.06
CA HIS A 157 31.16 -14.82 -12.00
C HIS A 157 31.25 -16.33 -12.23
N TYR A 158 30.46 -17.11 -11.48
CA TYR A 158 30.45 -18.57 -11.61
C TYR A 158 29.73 -19.06 -12.87
N PHE A 159 28.59 -18.46 -13.22
CA PHE A 159 27.82 -18.82 -14.42
C PHE A 159 28.64 -18.59 -15.70
N GLN A 160 29.36 -17.47 -15.78
CA GLN A 160 30.18 -17.13 -16.93
C GLN A 160 31.41 -18.02 -17.04
N ALA A 161 32.01 -18.42 -15.91
CA ALA A 161 33.22 -19.23 -15.87
C ALA A 161 34.32 -18.68 -16.82
N GLY A 162 34.51 -17.36 -16.82
CA GLY A 162 35.45 -16.65 -17.69
C GLY A 162 34.93 -16.26 -19.09
N ARG A 163 33.70 -16.64 -19.47
CA ARG A 163 33.03 -16.24 -20.71
C ARG A 163 32.13 -15.02 -20.46
N ASN A 164 32.70 -13.82 -20.54
CA ASN A 164 32.03 -12.56 -20.16
C ASN A 164 30.78 -12.21 -21.00
N ASP A 165 30.59 -12.85 -22.15
CA ASP A 165 29.43 -12.71 -23.04
C ASP A 165 28.34 -13.77 -22.80
N HIS A 166 28.58 -14.72 -21.89
CA HIS A 166 27.63 -15.72 -21.48
C HIS A 166 26.71 -15.16 -20.38
N PHE A 167 25.40 -15.30 -20.55
CA PHE A 167 24.42 -14.82 -19.59
C PHE A 167 23.29 -15.84 -19.44
N PRO A 168 22.60 -15.87 -18.30
CA PRO A 168 21.31 -16.54 -18.20
C PRO A 168 20.35 -15.96 -19.23
N ASP A 169 19.29 -16.71 -19.55
CA ASP A 169 18.30 -16.30 -20.55
C ASP A 169 17.68 -14.94 -20.18
N LYS A 170 17.42 -14.73 -18.88
CA LYS A 170 17.01 -13.45 -18.29
C LYS A 170 17.61 -13.26 -16.90
N ILE A 171 17.81 -12.00 -16.50
CA ILE A 171 18.05 -11.61 -15.11
C ILE A 171 16.84 -10.80 -14.65
N ILE A 172 16.10 -11.31 -13.67
CA ILE A 172 14.80 -10.78 -13.26
C ILE A 172 14.86 -10.36 -11.80
N LEU A 173 14.48 -9.11 -11.50
CA LEU A 173 14.27 -8.63 -10.14
C LEU A 173 12.77 -8.46 -9.86
N LEU A 174 12.22 -9.32 -9.01
CA LEU A 174 10.85 -9.27 -8.54
C LEU A 174 10.76 -8.34 -7.33
N THR A 175 9.85 -7.38 -7.40
CA THR A 175 9.60 -6.38 -6.35
C THR A 175 8.12 -6.40 -5.95
N PRO A 176 7.77 -6.01 -4.71
CA PRO A 176 6.40 -6.17 -4.22
C PRO A 176 5.42 -5.09 -4.73
N ASN A 177 5.92 -3.97 -5.27
CA ASN A 177 5.12 -2.92 -5.90
C ASN A 177 5.99 -2.00 -6.80
N GLU A 178 5.35 -1.24 -7.68
CA GLU A 178 6.01 -0.29 -8.59
C GLU A 178 6.89 0.78 -7.90
N GLY A 179 6.53 1.21 -6.69
CA GLY A 179 7.32 2.19 -5.95
C GLY A 179 8.71 1.64 -5.60
N LEU A 180 8.74 0.42 -5.08
CA LEU A 180 9.99 -0.30 -4.82
C LEU A 180 10.71 -0.68 -6.12
N SER A 181 9.98 -0.97 -7.22
CA SER A 181 10.63 -1.17 -8.52
C SER A 181 11.46 0.05 -8.95
N ARG A 182 10.93 1.27 -8.76
CA ARG A 182 11.66 2.52 -9.11
C ARG A 182 12.89 2.71 -8.24
N GLN A 183 12.76 2.49 -6.93
CA GLN A 183 13.90 2.56 -6.02
C GLN A 183 15.02 1.60 -6.44
N HIS A 184 14.67 0.35 -6.76
CA HIS A 184 15.67 -0.64 -7.22
C HIS A 184 16.34 -0.23 -8.54
N LEU A 185 15.61 0.39 -9.48
CA LEU A 185 16.20 0.89 -10.73
C LEU A 185 17.29 1.94 -10.45
N GLU A 186 16.99 2.91 -9.60
CA GLU A 186 17.93 3.97 -9.19
C GLU A 186 19.16 3.38 -8.47
N GLU A 187 18.94 2.46 -7.52
CA GLU A 187 20.01 1.81 -6.75
C GLU A 187 20.88 0.88 -7.62
N LEU A 188 20.31 0.20 -8.62
CA LEU A 188 21.04 -0.62 -9.59
C LEU A 188 21.95 0.24 -10.46
N HIS A 189 21.46 1.39 -10.93
CA HIS A 189 22.29 2.35 -11.67
C HIS A 189 23.49 2.82 -10.84
N LEU A 190 23.28 3.16 -9.56
CA LEU A 190 24.36 3.49 -8.62
C LEU A 190 25.35 2.34 -8.39
N SER A 191 24.95 1.11 -8.69
CA SER A 191 25.78 -0.10 -8.53
C SER A 191 26.53 -0.51 -9.81
N GLY A 192 26.48 0.36 -10.84
CA GLY A 192 27.10 0.11 -12.13
C GLY A 192 26.27 -0.76 -13.08
N PHE A 193 25.00 -1.04 -12.74
CA PHE A 193 24.06 -1.75 -13.62
C PHE A 193 23.21 -0.77 -14.42
N GLY A 194 23.84 0.22 -15.09
CA GLY A 194 23.16 1.25 -15.89
C GLY A 194 22.32 0.76 -17.09
N PHE A 195 22.29 -0.56 -17.29
CA PHE A 195 21.51 -1.25 -18.31
C PHE A 195 20.26 -1.93 -17.74
N SER A 196 19.97 -1.78 -16.44
CA SER A 196 18.72 -2.27 -15.86
C SER A 196 17.53 -1.47 -16.39
N GLN A 197 16.37 -2.12 -16.47
CA GLN A 197 15.14 -1.50 -16.95
C GLN A 197 13.91 -2.14 -16.33
N PHE A 198 12.76 -1.47 -16.42
CA PHE A 198 11.50 -2.12 -16.14
C PHE A 198 11.17 -3.16 -17.21
N PHE A 199 10.59 -4.28 -16.79
CA PHE A 199 10.11 -5.29 -17.72
C PHE A 199 9.10 -4.70 -18.70
N ASN A 200 9.30 -4.96 -19.98
CA ASN A 200 8.42 -4.53 -21.05
C ASN A 200 8.16 -5.66 -22.04
N LYS A 201 6.90 -6.14 -22.07
CA LYS A 201 6.44 -7.22 -22.95
C LYS A 201 6.63 -6.96 -24.45
N ALA A 202 6.79 -5.71 -24.89
CA ALA A 202 7.02 -5.36 -26.29
C ALA A 202 8.50 -5.28 -26.68
N GLN A 203 9.42 -5.49 -25.73
CA GLN A 203 10.85 -5.34 -25.94
C GLN A 203 11.59 -6.65 -25.69
N SER A 204 12.64 -6.88 -26.46
CA SER A 204 13.60 -7.95 -26.22
C SER A 204 14.94 -7.30 -25.90
N PRO A 205 15.29 -7.15 -24.61
CA PRO A 205 16.53 -6.50 -24.23
C PRO A 205 17.77 -7.30 -24.63
N ALA A 206 18.92 -6.64 -24.64
CA ALA A 206 20.20 -7.30 -24.81
C ALA A 206 20.46 -8.30 -23.67
N ARG A 207 21.19 -9.38 -23.95
CA ARG A 207 21.60 -10.36 -22.93
C ARG A 207 22.38 -9.67 -21.81
N GLY A 208 22.14 -10.12 -20.58
CA GLY A 208 22.69 -9.52 -19.36
C GLY A 208 21.91 -8.33 -18.81
N THR A 209 20.87 -7.86 -19.51
CA THR A 209 19.96 -6.83 -18.97
C THR A 209 19.20 -7.33 -17.74
N ILE A 210 19.13 -6.50 -16.71
CA ILE A 210 18.32 -6.76 -15.50
C ILE A 210 16.92 -6.17 -15.73
N GLU A 211 15.90 -7.03 -15.78
CA GLU A 211 14.50 -6.65 -15.91
C GLU A 211 13.82 -6.61 -14.54
N ILE A 212 13.31 -5.45 -14.14
CA ILE A 212 12.61 -5.24 -12.87
C ILE A 212 11.10 -5.34 -13.11
N ILE A 213 10.43 -6.20 -12.36
CA ILE A 213 8.99 -6.40 -12.47
C ILE A 213 8.31 -6.40 -11.09
N ASP A 214 7.14 -5.77 -11.05
CA ASP A 214 6.23 -5.83 -9.91
C ASP A 214 5.54 -7.20 -9.89
N ILE A 215 5.59 -7.87 -8.74
CA ILE A 215 4.97 -9.16 -8.49
C ILE A 215 3.49 -9.21 -8.90
N ASN A 216 2.76 -8.11 -8.76
CA ASN A 216 1.33 -8.01 -9.07
C ASN A 216 1.05 -8.00 -10.57
N LYS A 217 2.09 -7.84 -11.40
CA LYS A 217 2.02 -7.94 -12.86
C LYS A 217 2.20 -9.38 -13.35
N LEU A 218 2.49 -10.35 -12.47
CA LEU A 218 2.59 -11.75 -12.82
C LEU A 218 1.23 -12.45 -12.72
N GLY A 219 0.80 -13.07 -13.81
CA GLY A 219 -0.45 -13.81 -13.91
C GLY A 219 -0.22 -15.22 -14.46
N ASP A 220 -1.29 -16.02 -14.45
CA ASP A 220 -1.30 -17.34 -15.09
C ASP A 220 -1.50 -17.18 -16.62
N GLU A 221 -2.17 -16.11 -17.05
CA GLU A 221 -2.42 -15.79 -18.46
C GLU A 221 -1.95 -14.36 -18.81
N MET A 222 -1.69 -14.15 -20.11
CA MET A 222 -1.36 -12.84 -20.65
C MET A 222 -2.57 -11.91 -20.57
N GLY A 223 -2.36 -10.68 -20.08
CA GLY A 223 -3.41 -9.66 -20.02
C GLY A 223 -2.89 -8.26 -20.30
N ASP A 224 -3.77 -7.27 -20.17
CA ASP A 224 -3.43 -5.87 -20.41
C ASP A 224 -2.36 -5.36 -19.45
N LYS A 225 -2.47 -5.74 -18.17
CA LYS A 225 -1.54 -5.36 -17.09
C LYS A 225 -0.76 -6.53 -16.49
N THR A 226 -1.05 -7.75 -16.93
CA THR A 226 -0.43 -8.98 -16.43
C THR A 226 0.38 -9.68 -17.52
N VAL A 227 1.41 -10.42 -17.10
CA VAL A 227 2.30 -11.22 -17.94
C VAL A 227 2.24 -12.65 -17.44
N ALA A 228 2.01 -13.59 -18.34
CA ALA A 228 2.01 -15.00 -18.02
C ALA A 228 3.40 -15.43 -17.53
N VAL A 229 3.49 -16.20 -16.45
CA VAL A 229 4.77 -16.74 -15.97
C VAL A 229 5.47 -17.64 -16.98
N ASP A 230 4.71 -18.33 -17.83
CA ASP A 230 5.24 -19.17 -18.91
C ASP A 230 6.03 -18.36 -19.95
N ALA A 231 5.81 -17.04 -20.04
CA ALA A 231 6.61 -16.16 -20.91
C ALA A 231 8.05 -15.98 -20.42
N PHE A 232 8.35 -16.45 -19.20
CA PHE A 232 9.66 -16.43 -18.60
C PHE A 232 10.24 -17.85 -18.47
N GLU A 233 9.77 -18.85 -19.20
CA GLU A 233 10.46 -20.16 -19.20
C GLU A 233 11.90 -20.01 -19.72
N GLY A 234 12.85 -20.65 -19.03
CA GLY A 234 14.28 -20.62 -19.41
C GLY A 234 15.23 -20.72 -18.21
N ASN A 235 16.52 -20.75 -18.48
CA ASN A 235 17.58 -20.71 -17.48
C ASN A 235 17.79 -19.26 -17.01
N ASN A 236 16.90 -18.80 -16.14
CA ASN A 236 16.91 -17.42 -15.63
C ASN A 236 17.65 -17.30 -14.28
N LEU A 237 18.19 -16.12 -14.03
CA LEU A 237 18.53 -15.67 -12.69
C LEU A 237 17.36 -14.83 -12.14
N VAL A 238 16.75 -15.27 -11.03
CA VAL A 238 15.61 -14.58 -10.39
C VAL A 238 16.00 -14.08 -9.00
N LEU A 239 15.84 -12.79 -8.76
CA LEU A 239 16.04 -12.18 -7.45
C LEU A 239 14.69 -11.70 -6.92
N VAL A 240 14.32 -12.10 -5.71
CA VAL A 240 13.03 -11.76 -5.11
C VAL A 240 13.23 -10.92 -3.86
N ASP A 241 12.82 -9.66 -3.93
CA ASP A 241 12.75 -8.78 -2.77
C ASP A 241 11.40 -8.97 -2.04
N GLU A 242 11.47 -9.01 -0.71
CA GLU A 242 10.35 -9.34 0.17
C GLU A 242 9.63 -10.65 -0.17
N GLY A 243 10.40 -11.73 -0.34
CA GLY A 243 9.90 -13.07 -0.72
C GLY A 243 8.80 -13.67 0.18
N HIS A 244 8.57 -13.09 1.36
CA HIS A 244 7.49 -13.47 2.27
C HIS A 244 6.10 -12.98 1.85
N ARG A 245 5.97 -11.88 1.09
CA ARG A 245 4.66 -11.22 0.86
C ARG A 245 3.66 -12.07 0.07
N GLY A 246 4.13 -13.14 -0.58
CA GLY A 246 3.29 -14.09 -1.26
C GLY A 246 2.88 -15.33 -0.44
N THR A 247 3.02 -15.35 0.89
CA THR A 247 2.63 -16.51 1.74
C THR A 247 1.25 -16.39 2.42
N GLY A 248 0.38 -15.49 1.95
CA GLY A 248 -0.99 -15.28 2.47
C GLY A 248 -2.05 -16.23 1.90
N THR A 249 -3.32 -15.80 1.83
CA THR A 249 -4.45 -16.61 1.31
C THR A 249 -4.31 -17.03 -0.16
N ALA A 250 -3.46 -16.34 -0.93
CA ALA A 250 -3.09 -16.68 -2.31
C ALA A 250 -1.74 -17.42 -2.44
N ALA A 251 -1.19 -17.94 -1.33
CA ALA A 251 0.17 -18.49 -1.29
C ALA A 251 0.45 -19.60 -2.29
N GLY A 252 -0.53 -20.48 -2.54
CA GLY A 252 -0.37 -21.58 -3.48
C GLY A 252 -0.14 -21.11 -4.92
N ALA A 253 -0.92 -20.12 -5.38
CA ALA A 253 -0.78 -19.55 -6.73
C ALA A 253 0.55 -18.82 -6.89
N TRP A 254 0.96 -18.06 -5.87
CA TRP A 254 2.26 -17.38 -5.87
C TRP A 254 3.44 -18.37 -5.93
N MET A 255 3.42 -19.40 -5.08
CA MET A 255 4.52 -20.39 -5.05
C MET A 255 4.62 -21.17 -6.36
N ALA A 256 3.49 -21.48 -6.99
CA ALA A 256 3.48 -22.11 -8.32
C ALA A 256 4.08 -21.19 -9.40
N ARG A 257 3.66 -19.92 -9.44
CA ARG A 257 4.22 -18.90 -10.34
C ARG A 257 5.72 -18.73 -10.14
N ARG A 258 6.17 -18.71 -8.89
CA ARG A 258 7.57 -18.62 -8.54
C ARG A 258 8.36 -19.83 -9.02
N GLU A 259 7.84 -21.05 -8.85
CA GLU A 259 8.51 -22.25 -9.36
C GLU A 259 8.65 -22.20 -10.88
N ALA A 260 7.62 -21.75 -11.60
CA ALA A 260 7.67 -21.60 -13.05
C ALA A 260 8.79 -20.63 -13.49
N LEU A 261 8.95 -19.48 -12.82
CA LEU A 261 9.98 -18.49 -13.15
C LEU A 261 11.42 -19.00 -12.96
N VAL A 262 11.62 -19.90 -12.01
CA VAL A 262 12.95 -20.39 -11.59
C VAL A 262 13.28 -21.74 -12.23
N ARG A 263 12.32 -22.37 -12.93
CA ARG A 263 12.49 -23.70 -13.51
C ARG A 263 13.64 -23.72 -14.52
N GLY A 264 14.70 -24.47 -14.21
CA GLY A 264 15.91 -24.56 -15.02
C GLY A 264 16.92 -23.43 -14.82
N GLY A 265 16.62 -22.48 -13.95
CA GLY A 265 17.45 -21.35 -13.56
C GLY A 265 17.88 -21.39 -12.09
N PHE A 266 18.20 -20.22 -11.52
CA PHE A 266 18.62 -20.03 -10.14
C PHE A 266 17.90 -18.87 -9.46
N ALA A 267 17.63 -18.97 -8.16
CA ALA A 267 16.95 -17.92 -7.40
C ALA A 267 17.65 -17.48 -6.12
N PHE A 268 17.67 -16.17 -5.92
CA PHE A 268 17.96 -15.54 -4.63
C PHE A 268 16.70 -14.92 -4.04
N GLU A 269 16.48 -15.11 -2.74
CA GLU A 269 15.37 -14.46 -2.03
C GLU A 269 15.81 -13.71 -0.79
N TYR A 270 15.12 -12.61 -0.54
CA TYR A 270 15.44 -11.69 0.54
C TYR A 270 14.17 -11.38 1.34
N SER A 271 14.23 -11.52 2.66
CA SER A 271 13.10 -11.16 3.52
C SER A 271 13.52 -10.92 4.96
N ALA A 272 12.85 -9.98 5.64
CA ALA A 272 13.00 -9.78 7.07
C ALA A 272 12.11 -10.70 7.93
N THR A 273 11.07 -11.30 7.33
CA THR A 273 9.96 -11.92 8.08
C THR A 273 9.70 -13.38 7.69
N PHE A 274 10.73 -14.10 7.20
CA PHE A 274 10.60 -15.54 6.89
C PHE A 274 10.03 -16.34 8.06
N GLY A 275 10.46 -16.09 9.30
CA GLY A 275 9.93 -16.80 10.47
C GLY A 275 8.41 -16.72 10.61
N GLN A 276 7.79 -15.57 10.32
CA GLN A 276 6.32 -15.43 10.35
C GLN A 276 5.65 -16.15 9.19
N ALA A 277 6.24 -16.06 7.99
CA ALA A 277 5.73 -16.71 6.78
C ALA A 277 5.80 -18.25 6.85
N VAL A 278 6.87 -18.77 7.44
CA VAL A 278 7.21 -20.20 7.56
C VAL A 278 6.48 -20.85 8.75
N ALA A 279 6.19 -20.10 9.82
CA ALA A 279 5.54 -20.63 11.02
C ALA A 279 4.20 -21.33 10.74
N LYS A 280 3.44 -20.87 9.75
CA LYS A 280 2.15 -21.46 9.33
C LYS A 280 2.27 -22.37 8.10
N GLY A 281 3.48 -22.55 7.57
CA GLY A 281 3.74 -23.35 6.38
C GLY A 281 3.65 -24.85 6.64
N MET A 282 3.38 -25.62 5.59
CA MET A 282 3.40 -27.09 5.63
C MET A 282 4.80 -27.63 5.33
N ILE A 283 5.13 -28.77 5.91
CA ILE A 283 6.22 -29.64 5.44
C ILE A 283 5.72 -30.54 4.31
N VAL A 284 6.61 -31.23 3.59
CA VAL A 284 6.21 -32.01 2.39
C VAL A 284 5.16 -33.06 2.73
N THR A 285 5.33 -33.79 3.84
CA THR A 285 4.38 -34.83 4.26
C THR A 285 3.00 -34.25 4.60
N ALA A 286 2.95 -33.08 5.24
CA ALA A 286 1.69 -32.39 5.54
C ALA A 286 0.99 -31.87 4.27
N ALA A 287 1.77 -31.38 3.29
CA ALA A 287 1.24 -30.97 1.99
C ALA A 287 0.72 -32.17 1.17
N GLU A 288 1.41 -33.32 1.21
CA GLU A 288 0.96 -34.58 0.63
C GLU A 288 -0.37 -35.04 1.25
N GLU A 289 -0.48 -35.00 2.59
CA GLU A 289 -1.73 -35.31 3.30
C GLU A 289 -2.88 -34.35 2.95
N ASP A 290 -2.61 -33.06 2.78
CA ASP A 290 -3.64 -32.08 2.39
C ASP A 290 -4.23 -32.39 1.01
N ILE A 291 -3.38 -32.77 0.04
CA ILE A 291 -3.82 -33.23 -1.29
C ILE A 291 -4.69 -34.49 -1.14
N GLN A 292 -4.26 -35.46 -0.33
CA GLN A 292 -5.04 -36.68 -0.07
C GLN A 292 -6.40 -36.36 0.58
N LYS A 293 -6.44 -35.47 1.57
CA LYS A 293 -7.69 -35.04 2.24
C LYS A 293 -8.65 -34.34 1.27
N LYS A 294 -8.13 -33.52 0.36
CA LYS A 294 -8.93 -32.88 -0.71
C LYS A 294 -9.52 -33.92 -1.66
N ARG A 295 -8.73 -34.92 -2.08
CA ARG A 295 -9.23 -36.03 -2.91
C ARG A 295 -10.25 -36.90 -2.18
N ALA A 296 -10.01 -37.22 -0.91
CA ALA A 296 -10.95 -37.96 -0.07
C ALA A 296 -12.30 -37.22 0.05
N LYS A 297 -12.26 -35.90 0.19
CA LYS A 297 -13.47 -35.07 0.22
C LYS A 297 -14.22 -35.13 -1.12
N MET A 298 -13.51 -35.11 -2.25
CA MET A 298 -14.12 -35.19 -3.58
C MET A 298 -14.70 -36.58 -3.89
N LEU A 299 -13.99 -37.66 -3.55
CA LEU A 299 -14.37 -39.03 -3.91
C LEU A 299 -15.32 -39.68 -2.89
N PHE A 300 -15.16 -39.35 -1.60
CA PHE A 300 -15.81 -40.07 -0.49
C PHE A 300 -16.51 -39.14 0.52
N ASN A 301 -16.57 -37.83 0.24
CA ASN A 301 -17.21 -36.81 1.09
C ASN A 301 -16.70 -36.79 2.55
N THR A 302 -15.43 -37.13 2.78
CA THR A 302 -14.77 -37.07 4.09
C THR A 302 -13.36 -36.50 4.00
N THR A 303 -12.92 -35.79 5.03
CA THR A 303 -11.52 -35.34 5.18
C THR A 303 -10.73 -36.22 6.16
N SER A 304 -11.37 -37.22 6.76
CA SER A 304 -10.71 -38.16 7.67
C SER A 304 -10.12 -39.32 6.88
N LEU A 305 -8.81 -39.32 6.67
CA LEU A 305 -8.12 -40.44 6.00
C LEU A 305 -8.20 -41.74 6.82
N ARG A 306 -8.46 -41.65 8.13
CA ARG A 306 -8.59 -42.81 9.03
C ARG A 306 -9.92 -43.56 8.87
N SER A 307 -10.95 -42.90 8.36
CA SER A 307 -12.28 -43.52 8.17
C SER A 307 -12.41 -44.31 6.86
N LEU A 308 -11.36 -44.33 6.03
CA LEU A 308 -11.36 -44.98 4.73
C LEU A 308 -10.84 -46.42 4.83
N ASP A 309 -11.45 -47.32 4.06
CA ASP A 309 -10.93 -48.68 3.89
C ASP A 309 -9.69 -48.71 2.96
N ASP A 310 -9.05 -49.87 2.86
CA ASP A 310 -7.79 -50.00 2.10
C ASP A 310 -7.98 -49.83 0.59
N GLY A 311 -9.16 -50.19 0.05
CA GLY A 311 -9.50 -49.97 -1.36
C GLY A 311 -9.75 -48.50 -1.67
N GLN A 312 -10.34 -47.76 -0.74
CA GLN A 312 -10.53 -46.31 -0.81
C GLN A 312 -9.19 -45.57 -0.67
N LYS A 313 -8.31 -46.00 0.26
CA LYS A 313 -6.96 -45.42 0.41
C LYS A 313 -6.10 -45.62 -0.83
N ALA A 314 -6.20 -46.77 -1.50
CA ALA A 314 -5.48 -47.02 -2.75
C ALA A 314 -5.84 -46.00 -3.85
N GLN A 315 -7.10 -45.52 -3.88
CA GLN A 315 -7.55 -44.49 -4.82
C GLN A 315 -7.04 -43.07 -4.49
N LEU A 316 -6.45 -42.88 -3.30
CA LEU A 316 -5.83 -41.61 -2.89
C LEU A 316 -4.32 -41.56 -3.15
N ALA A 317 -3.76 -42.56 -3.83
CA ALA A 317 -2.35 -42.58 -4.17
C ALA A 317 -1.94 -41.30 -4.93
N LEU A 318 -0.85 -40.68 -4.47
CA LEU A 318 -0.32 -39.45 -5.07
C LEU A 318 0.48 -39.77 -6.32
N THR A 319 0.17 -39.08 -7.41
CA THR A 319 0.94 -39.11 -8.65
C THR A 319 2.27 -38.37 -8.48
N ALA A 320 3.19 -38.52 -9.43
CA ALA A 320 4.45 -37.75 -9.43
C ALA A 320 4.20 -36.24 -9.42
N GLU A 321 3.19 -35.78 -10.18
CA GLU A 321 2.81 -34.36 -10.22
C GLU A 321 2.22 -33.88 -8.89
N ASP A 322 1.45 -34.72 -8.19
CA ASP A 322 0.96 -34.34 -6.85
C ASP A 322 2.10 -34.20 -5.84
N LYS A 323 3.09 -35.11 -5.89
CA LYS A 323 4.27 -35.03 -5.01
C LYS A 323 5.10 -33.79 -5.30
N ARG A 324 5.29 -33.45 -6.58
CA ARG A 324 5.94 -32.21 -6.99
C ARG A 324 5.18 -30.99 -6.48
N ARG A 325 3.86 -30.96 -6.64
CA ARG A 325 3.00 -29.88 -6.12
C ARG A 325 3.09 -29.77 -4.60
N ALA A 326 3.07 -30.90 -3.88
CA ALA A 326 3.23 -30.92 -2.43
C ALA A 326 4.55 -30.25 -2.03
N ARG A 327 5.66 -30.58 -2.70
CA ARG A 327 6.97 -29.95 -2.47
C ARG A 327 6.96 -28.44 -2.71
N ILE A 328 6.36 -27.97 -3.80
CA ILE A 328 6.27 -26.53 -4.12
C ILE A 328 5.44 -25.77 -3.07
N THR A 329 4.41 -26.40 -2.52
CA THR A 329 3.54 -25.78 -1.52
C THR A 329 4.02 -25.95 -0.07
N ALA A 330 5.04 -26.78 0.16
CA ALA A 330 5.62 -27.06 1.47
C ALA A 330 6.57 -25.95 1.93
N THR A 331 6.05 -24.73 2.06
CA THR A 331 6.83 -23.51 2.35
C THR A 331 7.69 -23.62 3.59
N ARG A 332 7.26 -24.39 4.61
CA ARG A 332 8.04 -24.57 5.84
C ARG A 332 9.34 -25.32 5.56
N GLU A 333 9.24 -26.42 4.81
CA GLU A 333 10.39 -27.24 4.46
C GLU A 333 11.29 -26.57 3.41
N ILE A 334 10.73 -25.85 2.44
CA ILE A 334 11.51 -25.09 1.44
C ILE A 334 12.46 -24.12 2.15
N TYR A 335 11.94 -23.26 3.02
CA TYR A 335 12.76 -22.23 3.67
C TYR A 335 13.66 -22.80 4.77
N ALA A 336 13.27 -23.90 5.42
CA ALA A 336 14.19 -24.62 6.31
C ALA A 336 15.43 -25.14 5.57
N LYS A 337 15.30 -25.49 4.29
CA LYS A 337 16.37 -26.02 3.44
C LYS A 337 17.19 -24.94 2.72
N CYS A 338 16.57 -23.82 2.33
CA CYS A 338 17.22 -22.84 1.44
C CYS A 338 17.74 -21.56 2.13
N ILE A 339 17.40 -21.30 3.40
CA ILE A 339 17.99 -20.14 4.11
C ILE A 339 19.49 -20.37 4.29
N LEU A 340 20.30 -19.62 3.55
CA LEU A 340 21.75 -19.70 3.58
C LEU A 340 22.33 -18.95 4.79
N PHE A 341 21.71 -17.81 5.16
CA PHE A 341 22.14 -17.00 6.29
C PHE A 341 20.93 -16.37 7.00
N ASP A 342 20.88 -16.53 8.33
CA ASP A 342 19.89 -15.91 9.21
C ASP A 342 20.54 -14.78 10.02
N TYR A 343 20.15 -13.57 9.67
CA TYR A 343 20.42 -12.33 10.41
C TYR A 343 19.11 -11.57 10.61
N SER A 344 18.12 -12.27 11.18
CA SER A 344 16.81 -11.75 11.52
C SER A 344 16.85 -10.58 12.52
N TYR A 345 15.72 -9.90 12.73
CA TYR A 345 15.63 -8.71 13.57
C TYR A 345 16.17 -8.91 15.00
N LYS A 346 16.08 -10.13 15.53
CA LYS A 346 16.67 -10.48 16.84
C LYS A 346 18.17 -10.17 16.86
N PHE A 347 18.93 -10.67 15.89
CA PHE A 347 20.37 -10.47 15.82
C PHE A 347 20.73 -9.01 15.50
N PHE A 348 19.97 -8.39 14.60
CA PHE A 348 20.13 -6.97 14.28
C PHE A 348 19.97 -6.07 15.52
N TYR A 349 18.97 -6.36 16.35
CA TYR A 349 18.73 -5.64 17.60
C TYR A 349 19.79 -5.95 18.67
N GLU A 350 20.18 -7.22 18.83
CA GLU A 350 21.27 -7.61 19.74
C GLU A 350 22.63 -7.01 19.36
N ASP A 351 22.81 -6.58 18.11
CA ASP A 351 24.00 -5.87 17.63
C ASP A 351 23.90 -4.35 17.84
N GLY A 352 22.83 -3.85 18.47
CA GLY A 352 22.63 -2.43 18.77
C GLY A 352 21.96 -1.65 17.65
N TYR A 353 21.48 -2.32 16.60
CA TYR A 353 20.73 -1.68 15.51
C TYR A 353 19.21 -1.77 15.74
N GLY A 354 18.44 -1.12 14.89
CA GLY A 354 16.98 -1.20 14.91
C GLY A 354 16.34 -0.10 15.76
N LYS A 355 15.09 -0.35 16.17
CA LYS A 355 14.27 0.65 16.85
C LYS A 355 14.14 0.31 18.33
N GLU A 356 14.39 1.30 19.18
CA GLU A 356 14.00 1.23 20.58
C GLU A 356 12.51 1.55 20.71
N SER A 357 11.79 0.73 21.49
CA SER A 357 10.38 0.95 21.79
C SER A 357 10.21 1.44 23.22
N LEU A 358 9.45 2.52 23.39
CA LEU A 358 9.01 2.98 24.70
C LEU A 358 7.50 2.76 24.83
N ILE A 359 7.09 1.93 25.79
CA ILE A 359 5.68 1.65 26.08
C ILE A 359 5.28 2.44 27.32
N LEU A 360 4.29 3.33 27.18
CA LEU A 360 3.76 4.14 28.27
C LEU A 360 2.35 3.68 28.62
N ASN A 361 2.24 2.90 29.70
CA ASN A 361 0.97 2.35 30.17
C ASN A 361 0.37 3.23 31.26
N MET A 362 -0.91 3.56 31.13
CA MET A 362 -1.68 4.20 32.20
C MET A 362 -2.13 3.16 33.23
N ASN A 363 -2.49 3.60 34.43
CA ASN A 363 -3.20 2.76 35.39
C ASN A 363 -4.53 2.24 34.81
N GLY A 364 -4.94 1.01 35.15
CA GLY A 364 -6.16 0.36 34.63
C GLY A 364 -7.43 1.20 34.80
N GLU A 365 -7.63 1.79 35.97
CA GLU A 365 -8.77 2.69 36.25
C GLU A 365 -8.70 4.02 35.49
N ALA A 366 -7.52 4.40 35.00
CA ALA A 366 -7.33 5.65 34.26
C ALA A 366 -7.87 5.56 32.82
N TYR A 367 -8.05 4.36 32.26
CA TYR A 367 -8.64 4.17 30.93
C TYR A 367 -10.14 4.49 30.91
N GLU A 368 -10.84 4.35 32.03
CA GLU A 368 -12.28 4.64 32.16
C GLU A 368 -12.60 6.14 32.27
N GLN A 369 -11.58 6.99 32.49
CA GLN A 369 -11.77 8.43 32.58
C GLN A 369 -11.85 9.05 31.19
N ALA A 370 -13.00 9.67 30.88
CA ALA A 370 -13.35 10.18 29.55
C ALA A 370 -12.28 11.06 28.89
N ASP A 371 -11.53 11.86 29.67
CA ASP A 371 -10.52 12.78 29.13
C ASP A 371 -9.12 12.16 28.99
N ASN A 372 -8.83 11.02 29.63
CA ASN A 372 -7.45 10.51 29.69
C ASN A 372 -6.94 10.01 28.35
N ALA A 373 -7.78 9.38 27.53
CA ALA A 373 -7.43 9.02 26.16
C ALA A 373 -7.02 10.26 25.35
N ARG A 374 -7.81 11.35 25.43
CA ARG A 374 -7.51 12.61 24.74
C ARG A 374 -6.25 13.30 25.25
N LYS A 375 -6.01 13.29 26.56
CA LYS A 375 -4.76 13.81 27.15
C LYS A 375 -3.56 12.99 26.69
N TYR A 376 -3.68 11.68 26.64
CA TYR A 376 -2.62 10.78 26.19
C TYR A 376 -2.26 11.06 24.72
N PHE A 377 -3.26 11.13 23.83
CA PHE A 377 -3.03 11.48 22.44
C PHE A 377 -2.48 12.91 22.28
N THR A 378 -2.91 13.87 23.11
CA THR A 378 -2.34 15.24 23.15
C THR A 378 -0.86 15.22 23.51
N ALA A 379 -0.47 14.44 24.52
CA ALA A 379 0.92 14.26 24.91
C ALA A 379 1.75 13.55 23.82
N CYS A 380 1.18 12.58 23.11
CA CYS A 380 1.81 11.94 21.96
C CYS A 380 2.00 12.89 20.78
N LEU A 381 1.01 13.74 20.48
CA LEU A 381 1.13 14.80 19.47
C LEU A 381 2.22 15.78 19.86
N LEU A 382 2.27 16.21 21.12
CA LEU A 382 3.31 17.10 21.64
C LEU A 382 4.70 16.47 21.54
N ALA A 383 4.83 15.16 21.79
CA ALA A 383 6.09 14.43 21.65
C ALA A 383 6.54 14.37 20.18
N TYR A 384 5.61 14.14 19.24
CA TYR A 384 5.90 14.21 17.81
C TYR A 384 6.29 15.63 17.36
N TYR A 385 5.55 16.65 17.80
CA TYR A 385 5.90 18.04 17.57
C TYR A 385 7.29 18.38 18.11
N GLN A 386 7.65 17.94 19.32
CA GLN A 386 8.98 18.14 19.89
C GLN A 386 10.07 17.58 18.96
N GLN A 387 9.86 16.38 18.42
CA GLN A 387 10.81 15.78 17.47
C GLN A 387 10.91 16.62 16.19
N LEU A 388 9.78 17.06 15.62
CA LEU A 388 9.77 17.94 14.45
C LEU A 388 10.48 19.27 14.73
N TRP A 389 10.23 19.88 15.89
CA TRP A 389 10.82 21.13 16.32
C TRP A 389 12.33 21.00 16.49
N LEU A 390 12.81 19.95 17.19
CA LEU A 390 14.23 19.66 17.33
C LEU A 390 14.89 19.40 15.96
N TRP A 391 14.26 18.57 15.13
CA TRP A 391 14.75 18.21 13.81
C TRP A 391 14.92 19.44 12.92
N SER A 392 13.92 20.31 12.87
CA SER A 392 13.93 21.50 12.01
C SER A 392 14.79 22.65 12.57
N THR A 393 14.86 22.82 13.89
CA THR A 393 15.61 23.91 14.53
C THR A 393 17.11 23.59 14.67
N HIS A 394 17.46 22.32 14.83
CA HIS A 394 18.84 21.87 15.06
C HIS A 394 19.41 21.03 13.91
N ARG A 395 18.92 21.25 12.68
CA ARG A 395 19.36 20.61 11.44
C ARG A 395 20.85 20.34 11.36
N SER A 396 21.66 21.37 11.54
CA SER A 396 23.12 21.29 11.40
C SER A 396 23.76 20.39 12.45
N ALA A 397 23.26 20.40 13.69
CA ALA A 397 23.77 19.54 14.75
C ALA A 397 23.33 18.07 14.61
N LEU A 398 22.25 17.82 13.86
CA LEU A 398 21.70 16.49 13.61
C LEU A 398 22.20 15.88 12.28
N ALA A 399 22.93 16.63 11.47
CA ALA A 399 23.37 16.21 10.14
C ALA A 399 24.26 14.97 10.20
N ASP A 400 25.21 14.92 11.15
CA ASP A 400 26.14 13.80 11.32
C ASP A 400 25.45 12.49 11.71
N PHE A 401 24.20 12.56 12.20
CA PHE A 401 23.41 11.40 12.61
C PHE A 401 22.43 10.94 11.52
N ASN A 402 22.38 11.61 10.37
CA ASN A 402 21.46 11.32 9.26
C ASN A 402 20.00 11.16 9.73
N ILE A 403 19.56 11.99 10.67
CA ILE A 403 18.20 11.91 11.22
C ILE A 403 17.20 12.47 10.21
N GLU A 404 16.38 11.58 9.67
CA GLU A 404 15.29 11.93 8.76
C GLU A 404 14.13 12.64 9.46
N LYS A 405 13.24 13.23 8.65
CA LYS A 405 12.03 13.90 9.17
C LYS A 405 11.24 12.90 10.03
N PRO A 406 10.94 13.23 11.31
CA PRO A 406 10.11 12.39 12.16
C PRO A 406 8.79 12.03 11.47
N LEU A 407 8.38 10.77 11.63
CA LEU A 407 7.14 10.23 11.09
C LEU A 407 6.26 9.75 12.25
N TRP A 408 4.99 10.19 12.25
CA TRP A 408 3.99 9.71 13.20
C TRP A 408 3.06 8.72 12.52
N VAL A 409 3.07 7.46 12.99
CA VAL A 409 2.29 6.36 12.41
C VAL A 409 1.27 5.87 13.42
N PHE A 410 0.02 5.73 12.96
CA PHE A 410 -1.05 5.06 13.68
C PHE A 410 -1.38 3.75 12.97
N VAL A 411 -1.48 2.67 13.72
CA VAL A 411 -1.85 1.35 13.20
C VAL A 411 -3.10 0.90 13.92
N GLY A 412 -4.22 0.89 13.20
CA GLY A 412 -5.50 0.38 13.70
C GLY A 412 -5.71 -1.08 13.29
N ASN A 413 -6.35 -1.86 14.15
CA ASN A 413 -6.84 -3.20 13.87
C ASN A 413 -8.24 -3.15 13.20
N THR A 414 -9.07 -2.16 13.53
CA THR A 414 -10.44 -2.01 12.98
C THR A 414 -10.57 -0.83 12.02
N VAL A 415 -10.99 -1.15 10.78
CA VAL A 415 -11.04 -0.18 9.67
C VAL A 415 -12.44 0.41 9.45
N SER A 416 -13.50 -0.24 9.94
CA SER A 416 -14.90 0.14 9.68
C SER A 416 -15.78 -0.06 10.91
N GLY A 417 -16.82 0.77 11.06
CA GLY A 417 -17.78 0.73 12.18
C GLY A 417 -17.66 1.93 13.12
N GLU A 418 -18.59 2.06 14.06
CA GLU A 418 -18.61 3.15 15.05
C GLU A 418 -17.43 3.11 16.01
N GLU A 419 -16.83 1.93 16.22
CA GLU A 419 -15.64 1.67 17.05
C GLU A 419 -14.37 1.49 16.20
N SER A 420 -14.28 2.17 15.04
CA SER A 420 -13.07 2.11 14.21
C SER A 420 -11.90 2.86 14.87
N ASP A 421 -10.76 2.19 15.01
CA ASP A 421 -9.51 2.80 15.52
C ASP A 421 -9.10 4.02 14.68
N ILE A 422 -9.34 3.97 13.37
CA ILE A 422 -9.03 5.07 12.44
C ILE A 422 -9.95 6.27 12.72
N LEU A 423 -11.22 6.02 13.01
CA LEU A 423 -12.17 7.07 13.36
C LEU A 423 -11.80 7.72 14.70
N GLU A 424 -11.33 6.95 15.68
CA GLU A 424 -10.85 7.47 16.95
C GLU A 424 -9.69 8.46 16.77
N VAL A 425 -8.70 8.12 15.94
CA VAL A 425 -7.57 9.00 15.62
C VAL A 425 -8.03 10.26 14.89
N VAL A 426 -8.91 10.13 13.89
CA VAL A 426 -9.45 11.27 13.14
C VAL A 426 -10.25 12.20 14.06
N ASN A 427 -11.07 11.65 14.95
CA ASN A 427 -11.82 12.41 15.94
C ASN A 427 -10.90 13.13 16.92
N PHE A 428 -9.84 12.48 17.39
CA PHE A 428 -8.83 13.12 18.23
C PHE A 428 -8.19 14.33 17.52
N LEU A 429 -7.77 14.19 16.26
CA LEU A 429 -7.18 15.29 15.50
C LEU A 429 -8.18 16.45 15.29
N ALA A 430 -9.45 16.13 15.04
CA ALA A 430 -10.50 17.12 14.94
C ALA A 430 -10.74 17.85 16.28
N ASP A 431 -10.80 17.11 17.39
CA ASP A 431 -10.96 17.65 18.74
C ASP A 431 -9.79 18.57 19.10
N PHE A 432 -8.55 18.20 18.76
CA PHE A 432 -7.36 19.03 19.01
C PHE A 432 -7.44 20.41 18.33
N LEU A 433 -8.04 20.46 17.13
CA LEU A 433 -8.22 21.70 16.36
C LEU A 433 -9.43 22.53 16.83
N ASN A 434 -10.44 21.88 17.42
CA ASN A 434 -11.70 22.53 17.80
C ASN A 434 -11.75 22.96 19.29
N SER A 435 -11.04 22.28 20.18
CA SER A 435 -11.09 22.46 21.64
C SER A 435 -9.93 23.28 22.20
N GLU A 436 -9.62 24.41 21.55
CA GLU A 436 -8.42 25.24 21.76
C GLU A 436 -8.10 25.52 23.24
N ALA A 437 -9.07 25.98 24.03
CA ALA A 437 -8.85 26.34 25.43
C ALA A 437 -8.43 25.15 26.30
N GLN A 438 -9.08 24.00 26.11
CA GLN A 438 -8.76 22.78 26.84
C GLN A 438 -7.39 22.23 26.43
N ILE A 439 -7.10 22.24 25.13
CA ILE A 439 -5.81 21.78 24.60
C ILE A 439 -4.66 22.64 25.10
N LYS A 440 -4.79 23.98 25.08
CA LYS A 440 -3.77 24.87 25.64
C LYS A 440 -3.57 24.66 27.14
N SER A 441 -4.63 24.37 27.89
CA SER A 441 -4.52 24.00 29.32
C SER A 441 -3.66 22.74 29.50
N TRP A 442 -3.96 21.67 28.75
CA TRP A 442 -3.19 20.43 28.80
C TRP A 442 -1.74 20.61 28.33
N LEU A 443 -1.52 21.36 27.25
CA LEU A 443 -0.17 21.68 26.77
C LEU A 443 0.64 22.41 27.85
N THR A 444 0.03 23.39 28.54
CA THR A 444 0.67 24.14 29.64
C THR A 444 1.09 23.20 30.77
N ASP A 445 0.22 22.27 31.16
CA ASP A 445 0.52 21.32 32.22
C ASP A 445 1.59 20.31 31.81
N LEU A 446 1.56 19.82 30.56
CA LEU A 446 2.54 18.87 30.03
C LEU A 446 3.95 19.47 29.94
N ILE A 447 4.09 20.69 29.41
CA ILE A 447 5.40 21.37 29.32
C ILE A 447 5.92 21.82 30.69
N ALA A 448 5.04 21.99 31.68
CA ALA A 448 5.42 22.25 33.07
C ALA A 448 5.76 20.97 33.85
N ASP A 449 5.80 19.81 33.18
CA ASP A 449 6.01 18.48 33.76
C ASP A 449 5.05 18.14 34.90
N LYS A 450 3.84 18.71 34.90
CA LYS A 450 2.82 18.37 35.88
C LYS A 450 2.30 16.96 35.60
N ALA A 451 2.17 16.18 36.67
CA ALA A 451 1.61 14.84 36.64
C ALA A 451 0.15 14.85 36.14
N GLN A 452 -0.06 14.53 34.87
CA GLN A 452 -1.40 14.47 34.25
C GLN A 452 -1.93 13.04 34.11
N ILE A 453 -1.04 12.09 33.81
CA ILE A 453 -1.36 10.70 33.56
C ILE A 453 -0.35 9.84 34.32
N LEU A 454 -0.87 8.90 35.11
CA LEU A 454 -0.07 8.09 36.02
C LEU A 454 -0.07 6.61 35.63
N ASP A 455 1.05 5.95 35.84
CA ASP A 455 1.14 4.49 35.79
C ASP A 455 0.49 3.85 37.04
N ALA A 456 0.46 2.52 37.08
CA ALA A 456 -0.06 1.76 38.22
C ALA A 456 0.72 1.99 39.55
N LYS A 457 1.90 2.62 39.49
CA LYS A 457 2.73 2.96 40.65
C LYS A 457 2.61 4.43 41.06
N GLY A 458 1.76 5.21 40.36
CA GLY A 458 1.57 6.64 40.61
C GLY A 458 2.62 7.56 39.98
N ASN A 459 3.48 7.05 39.10
CA ASN A 459 4.49 7.85 38.42
C ASN A 459 3.91 8.56 37.19
N ASN A 460 4.34 9.79 36.93
CA ASN A 460 4.01 10.49 35.69
C ASN A 460 4.67 9.78 34.49
N ILE A 461 3.84 9.22 33.60
CA ILE A 461 4.33 8.45 32.44
C ILE A 461 5.06 9.31 31.40
N PHE A 462 4.89 10.63 31.45
CA PHE A 462 5.57 11.60 30.58
C PHE A 462 6.63 12.43 31.31
N SER A 463 7.07 12.00 32.50
CA SER A 463 8.01 12.78 33.32
C SER A 463 9.28 13.15 32.54
N GLY A 464 9.63 14.45 32.57
CA GLY A 464 10.81 15.03 31.92
C GLY A 464 10.79 14.99 30.38
N ARG A 465 9.74 14.44 29.75
CA ARG A 465 9.72 14.19 28.31
C ARG A 465 9.72 15.47 27.47
N PHE A 466 9.08 16.51 28.00
CA PHE A 466 8.88 17.79 27.32
C PHE A 466 9.91 18.86 27.72
N THR A 467 11.04 18.47 28.31
CA THR A 467 12.12 19.38 28.73
C THR A 467 12.55 20.37 27.63
N PRO A 468 12.75 19.96 26.36
CA PRO A 468 13.07 20.89 25.28
C PRO A 468 12.04 21.99 25.04
N LEU A 469 10.77 21.76 25.43
CA LEU A 469 9.66 22.68 25.23
C LEU A 469 9.33 23.52 26.47
N MET A 470 10.01 23.34 27.60
CA MET A 470 9.77 24.09 28.84
C MET A 470 9.86 25.61 28.64
N GLY A 471 10.67 26.09 27.69
CA GLY A 471 10.79 27.50 27.32
C GLY A 471 9.50 28.13 26.77
N PHE A 472 8.48 27.33 26.44
CA PHE A 472 7.14 27.78 26.05
C PHE A 472 6.18 27.95 27.23
N GLY A 473 6.62 27.76 28.48
CA GLY A 473 5.75 27.77 29.67
C GLY A 473 4.81 28.99 29.81
N SER A 474 5.29 30.19 29.43
CA SER A 474 4.48 31.42 29.40
C SER A 474 3.96 31.80 28.01
N ARG A 475 4.22 30.97 26.99
CA ARG A 475 3.99 31.25 25.56
C ARG A 475 3.23 30.09 24.90
N VAL A 476 2.23 29.56 25.59
CA VAL A 476 1.44 28.42 25.10
C VAL A 476 0.69 28.74 23.79
N ASP A 477 0.32 30.01 23.58
CA ASP A 477 -0.26 30.47 22.33
C ASP A 477 0.71 30.34 21.15
N GLU A 478 1.99 30.70 21.35
CA GLU A 478 3.04 30.52 20.35
C GLU A 478 3.29 29.03 20.09
N LEU A 479 3.33 28.21 21.14
CA LEU A 479 3.48 26.75 21.01
C LEU A 479 2.34 26.14 20.19
N TYR A 480 1.09 26.49 20.49
CA TYR A 480 -0.07 25.99 19.76
C TYR A 480 -0.05 26.43 18.29
N ALA A 481 0.33 27.68 18.01
CA ALA A 481 0.47 28.17 16.64
C ALA A 481 1.59 27.44 15.86
N ASP A 482 2.73 27.15 16.49
CA ASP A 482 3.83 26.42 15.85
C ASP A 482 3.48 24.93 15.65
N ILE A 483 2.67 24.33 16.53
CA ILE A 483 2.09 23.00 16.31
C ILE A 483 1.22 22.98 15.05
N LEU A 484 0.32 23.97 14.88
CA LEU A 484 -0.51 24.07 13.67
C LEU A 484 0.35 24.14 12.41
N LEU A 485 1.43 24.92 12.45
CA LEU A 485 2.32 25.08 11.32
C LEU A 485 3.09 23.80 10.99
N ARG A 486 3.72 23.15 11.98
CA ARG A 486 4.65 22.02 11.74
C ARG A 486 3.96 20.66 11.64
N VAL A 487 2.89 20.45 12.39
CA VAL A 487 2.15 19.17 12.42
C VAL A 487 1.03 19.16 11.39
N PHE A 488 0.31 20.28 11.24
CA PHE A 488 -0.89 20.36 10.41
C PHE A 488 -0.73 21.15 9.10
N ASN A 489 0.49 21.65 8.81
CA ASN A 489 0.81 22.50 7.67
C ASN A 489 -0.06 23.78 7.58
N ALA A 490 -0.63 24.25 8.70
CA ALA A 490 -1.63 25.31 8.71
C ALA A 490 -1.17 26.54 9.51
N SER A 491 -1.37 27.75 8.96
CA SER A 491 -1.05 29.01 9.64
C SER A 491 -2.05 29.41 10.72
N ALA A 492 -3.23 28.79 10.75
CA ALA A 492 -4.28 29.05 11.72
C ALA A 492 -5.20 27.81 11.83
N ARG A 493 -5.92 27.71 12.95
CA ARG A 493 -6.88 26.62 13.13
C ARG A 493 -7.99 26.71 12.11
N GLN A 494 -8.27 25.61 11.45
CA GLN A 494 -9.43 25.41 10.59
C GLN A 494 -9.93 23.97 10.75
N ARG A 495 -10.97 23.63 10.00
CA ARG A 495 -11.56 22.30 10.03
C ARG A 495 -10.64 21.26 9.42
N LEU A 496 -10.59 20.09 10.04
CA LEU A 496 -10.01 18.89 9.45
C LEU A 496 -10.87 18.44 8.25
N LYS A 497 -10.24 18.13 7.13
CA LYS A 497 -10.88 17.58 5.92
C LYS A 497 -10.17 16.28 5.53
N LEU A 498 -10.95 15.31 5.06
CA LEU A 498 -10.47 14.09 4.42
C LEU A 498 -10.71 14.19 2.91
N VAL A 499 -9.69 13.84 2.11
CA VAL A 499 -9.72 13.98 0.65
C VAL A 499 -9.28 12.70 -0.02
N ASN A 500 -10.06 12.19 -0.97
CA ASN A 500 -9.67 11.02 -1.74
C ASN A 500 -8.57 11.38 -2.77
N ILE A 501 -7.55 10.52 -2.89
CA ILE A 501 -6.45 10.69 -3.84
C ILE A 501 -6.81 10.00 -5.16
N LYS A 502 -6.98 10.80 -6.22
CA LYS A 502 -7.50 10.39 -7.55
C LYS A 502 -6.81 9.18 -8.20
N SER A 503 -5.56 8.87 -7.86
CA SER A 503 -4.76 7.81 -8.48
C SER A 503 -4.46 6.62 -7.56
N SER A 504 -4.99 6.60 -6.33
CA SER A 504 -4.66 5.59 -5.34
C SER A 504 -5.91 5.00 -4.70
N LYS A 505 -6.26 3.77 -5.10
CA LYS A 505 -7.40 3.05 -4.51
C LYS A 505 -7.05 2.70 -3.06
N GLY A 506 -7.72 3.36 -2.12
CA GLY A 506 -7.57 3.08 -0.70
C GLY A 506 -6.87 4.17 0.11
N GLU A 507 -6.53 5.32 -0.49
CA GLU A 507 -5.83 6.39 0.23
C GLU A 507 -6.66 7.66 0.39
N LEU A 508 -6.65 8.22 1.61
CA LEU A 508 -7.26 9.50 1.95
C LEU A 508 -6.20 10.45 2.51
N ALA A 509 -6.15 11.67 2.01
CA ALA A 509 -5.31 12.75 2.52
C ALA A 509 -6.03 13.52 3.63
N LEU A 510 -5.33 13.82 4.72
CA LEU A 510 -5.77 14.68 5.82
C LEU A 510 -5.23 16.10 5.60
N ARG A 511 -6.10 17.11 5.69
CA ARG A 511 -5.72 18.53 5.57
C ARG A 511 -6.50 19.41 6.55
N VAL A 512 -5.95 20.56 6.92
CA VAL A 512 -6.63 21.59 7.71
C VAL A 512 -7.02 22.74 6.80
N GLY A 513 -8.32 22.96 6.59
CA GLY A 513 -8.77 24.02 5.70
C GLY A 513 -8.35 23.79 4.24
N ASP A 514 -7.69 24.79 3.66
CA ASP A 514 -7.09 24.73 2.32
C ASP A 514 -5.56 24.61 2.36
N ALA A 515 -5.00 24.25 3.52
CA ALA A 515 -3.58 23.95 3.66
C ALA A 515 -3.19 22.66 2.92
N GLU A 516 -1.87 22.52 2.68
CA GLU A 516 -1.29 21.29 2.15
C GLU A 516 -1.61 20.09 3.04
N PRO A 517 -1.85 18.90 2.46
CA PRO A 517 -2.07 17.69 3.24
C PRO A 517 -0.94 17.42 4.23
N PHE A 518 -1.30 17.09 5.46
CA PHE A 518 -0.35 16.81 6.54
C PHE A 518 -0.31 15.32 6.93
N GLY A 519 -1.28 14.53 6.49
CA GLY A 519 -1.36 13.11 6.80
C GLY A 519 -1.98 12.29 5.67
N LEU A 520 -1.73 10.99 5.70
CA LEU A 520 -2.25 10.00 4.78
C LEU A 520 -2.90 8.87 5.59
N ILE A 521 -4.11 8.49 5.23
CA ILE A 521 -4.82 7.32 5.73
C ILE A 521 -4.84 6.31 4.60
N ASN A 522 -4.38 5.08 4.86
CA ASN A 522 -4.47 3.96 3.93
C ASN A 522 -5.47 2.93 4.48
N ILE A 523 -6.58 2.75 3.77
CA ILE A 523 -7.67 1.84 4.08
C ILE A 523 -8.05 1.08 2.81
N GLY A 524 -7.97 -0.26 2.84
CA GLY A 524 -8.04 -1.10 1.64
C GLY A 524 -9.25 -0.87 0.71
N GLU A 525 -10.38 -0.41 1.25
CA GLU A 525 -11.55 0.03 0.47
C GLU A 525 -12.02 1.43 0.87
N ALA A 526 -11.19 2.46 0.68
CA ALA A 526 -11.52 3.85 1.02
C ALA A 526 -12.87 4.36 0.49
N SER A 527 -13.34 3.85 -0.65
CA SER A 527 -14.62 4.22 -1.24
C SER A 527 -15.85 3.68 -0.49
N LYS A 528 -15.67 2.68 0.40
CA LYS A 528 -16.74 2.09 1.21
C LYS A 528 -16.65 2.45 2.69
N TRP A 529 -15.68 3.29 3.06
CA TRP A 529 -15.51 3.71 4.44
C TRP A 529 -16.63 4.69 4.83
N ASN A 530 -17.50 4.24 5.73
CA ASN A 530 -18.63 5.00 6.23
C ASN A 530 -18.35 5.38 7.68
N ALA A 531 -18.24 6.68 7.96
CA ALA A 531 -18.13 7.22 9.30
C ALA A 531 -19.44 7.95 9.64
N PRO A 532 -20.10 7.68 10.77
CA PRO A 532 -21.30 8.39 11.17
C PRO A 532 -21.07 9.91 11.11
N HIS A 533 -21.97 10.66 10.46
CA HIS A 533 -21.88 12.11 10.22
C HIS A 533 -20.78 12.58 9.25
N MET A 534 -20.13 11.68 8.50
CA MET A 534 -19.19 11.98 7.41
C MET A 534 -19.48 11.12 6.16
N VAL A 535 -19.96 11.73 5.08
CA VAL A 535 -20.26 11.00 3.83
C VAL A 535 -19.07 11.06 2.86
N ALA A 536 -18.38 9.96 2.59
CA ALA A 536 -17.47 9.90 1.45
C ALA A 536 -18.29 9.75 0.15
N ILE A 537 -18.34 10.77 -0.71
CA ILE A 537 -19.03 10.67 -2.00
C ILE A 537 -18.05 10.29 -3.10
N SER A 538 -18.37 9.19 -3.80
CA SER A 538 -17.65 8.68 -4.96
C SER A 538 -18.43 8.99 -6.24
N PHE A 539 -17.78 9.60 -7.23
CA PHE A 539 -18.18 9.50 -8.63
C PHE A 539 -16.92 9.21 -9.44
N ASP A 540 -16.95 8.16 -10.25
CA ASP A 540 -15.92 7.98 -11.28
C ASP A 540 -16.19 8.99 -12.41
N ARG A 541 -15.28 9.95 -12.55
CA ARG A 541 -15.23 11.03 -13.57
C ARG A 541 -16.31 12.12 -13.48
N HIS A 542 -16.05 13.16 -12.68
CA HIS A 542 -16.64 14.49 -12.88
C HIS A 542 -15.64 15.62 -12.51
N LEU A 543 -15.66 16.74 -13.26
CA LEU A 543 -14.63 17.78 -13.17
C LEU A 543 -14.82 18.81 -12.03
N PHE A 544 -15.94 18.80 -11.30
CA PHE A 544 -16.13 19.65 -10.11
C PHE A 544 -16.94 18.94 -8.98
N TYR A 545 -16.22 18.55 -7.93
CA TYR A 545 -16.54 18.35 -6.48
C TYR A 545 -17.66 17.35 -6.00
N PRO A 546 -17.55 16.77 -4.77
CA PRO A 546 -18.49 15.78 -4.20
C PRO A 546 -19.69 16.43 -3.44
N LEU A 547 -20.85 15.74 -3.46
CA LEU A 547 -22.17 16.21 -2.96
C LEU A 547 -22.55 15.59 -1.59
N PHE A 548 -22.47 16.31 -0.47
CA PHE A 548 -22.90 15.79 0.85
C PHE A 548 -24.39 16.01 1.12
N GLY A 549 -25.04 15.04 1.77
CA GLY A 549 -26.42 15.12 2.27
C GLY A 549 -26.52 14.64 3.72
N PHE A 550 -27.55 15.10 4.45
CA PHE A 550 -27.91 14.64 5.80
C PHE A 550 -29.13 13.71 5.71
N GLU A 551 -29.17 12.64 6.51
CA GLU A 551 -30.31 11.69 6.50
C GLU A 551 -31.56 12.24 7.21
N SER A 552 -31.42 13.21 8.11
CA SER A 552 -32.55 13.89 8.77
C SER A 552 -32.25 15.36 9.13
N ASP A 553 -33.29 16.20 9.20
CA ASP A 553 -33.17 17.62 9.59
C ASP A 553 -32.72 17.82 11.06
N GLY A 554 -32.82 16.77 11.89
CA GLY A 554 -32.38 16.78 13.29
C GLY A 554 -30.86 16.76 13.46
N ASP A 555 -30.13 16.21 12.48
CA ASP A 555 -28.67 16.03 12.53
C ASP A 555 -27.89 17.32 12.27
N LYS A 556 -28.58 18.41 11.93
CA LYS A 556 -27.98 19.73 11.69
C LYS A 556 -27.37 20.37 12.94
N LYS A 557 -27.80 19.94 14.14
CA LYS A 557 -27.39 20.54 15.43
C LYS A 557 -26.31 19.74 16.17
N SER A 558 -26.07 18.49 15.79
CA SER A 558 -25.11 17.58 16.43
C SER A 558 -23.72 17.58 15.79
N VAL A 559 -23.53 18.25 14.65
CA VAL A 559 -22.26 18.27 13.92
C VAL A 559 -21.54 19.60 14.17
N PRO A 560 -20.28 19.62 14.64
CA PRO A 560 -19.51 20.85 14.85
C PRO A 560 -19.00 21.44 13.52
N LEU A 561 -19.72 21.21 12.40
CA LEU A 561 -19.30 21.58 11.05
C LEU A 561 -20.20 22.63 10.33
N LYS A 562 -19.69 23.85 10.11
CA LYS A 562 -20.08 24.82 9.07
C LYS A 562 -19.43 24.47 7.71
N LEU A 563 -20.27 24.20 6.70
CA LEU A 563 -19.90 23.74 5.35
C LEU A 563 -19.72 24.89 4.35
N THR A 564 -18.78 24.77 3.40
CA THR A 564 -18.92 25.29 2.01
C THR A 564 -17.91 24.55 1.11
N PRO A 565 -18.35 23.85 0.03
CA PRO A 565 -19.04 24.35 -1.17
C PRO A 565 -20.56 24.08 -1.20
N LEU A 566 -21.27 24.57 -2.24
CA LEU A 566 -22.75 24.57 -2.39
C LEU A 566 -23.35 23.18 -2.11
N GLY A 567 -23.89 23.00 -0.90
CA GLY A 567 -24.59 21.78 -0.50
C GLY A 567 -25.97 21.70 -1.13
N LEU A 568 -26.50 20.47 -1.24
CA LEU A 568 -27.89 20.26 -1.60
C LEU A 568 -28.79 20.76 -0.46
N GLY A 569 -29.68 21.69 -0.77
CA GLY A 569 -30.47 22.43 0.21
C GLY A 569 -31.84 21.83 0.49
N ALA A 570 -32.39 21.08 -0.47
CA ALA A 570 -33.74 20.52 -0.40
C ALA A 570 -33.74 18.99 -0.55
N PRO A 571 -34.60 18.24 0.17
CA PRO A 571 -34.71 16.79 0.04
C PRO A 571 -34.93 16.29 -1.40
N SER A 572 -35.69 17.06 -2.20
CA SER A 572 -35.93 16.76 -3.62
C SER A 572 -34.67 16.78 -4.48
N GLU A 573 -33.67 17.59 -4.13
CA GLU A 573 -32.39 17.62 -4.83
C GLU A 573 -31.56 16.37 -4.55
N VAL A 574 -31.57 15.90 -3.30
CA VAL A 574 -30.89 14.67 -2.88
C VAL A 574 -31.55 13.45 -3.53
N GLU A 575 -32.89 13.44 -3.54
CA GLU A 575 -33.69 12.39 -4.16
C GLU A 575 -33.40 12.32 -5.67
N PHE A 576 -33.38 13.46 -6.37
CA PHE A 576 -33.02 13.50 -7.79
C PHE A 576 -31.63 12.91 -8.08
N VAL A 577 -30.61 13.24 -7.28
CA VAL A 577 -29.25 12.72 -7.49
C VAL A 577 -29.20 11.21 -7.26
N ARG A 578 -29.87 10.70 -6.22
CA ARG A 578 -29.95 9.26 -5.94
C ARG A 578 -30.70 8.51 -7.04
N ASP A 579 -31.81 9.07 -7.51
CA ASP A 579 -32.60 8.52 -8.60
C ASP A 579 -31.78 8.48 -9.89
N LEU A 580 -31.02 9.54 -10.20
CA LEU A 580 -30.18 9.60 -11.39
C LEU A 580 -29.05 8.56 -11.34
N GLU A 581 -28.42 8.38 -10.19
CA GLU A 581 -27.40 7.34 -9.98
C GLU A 581 -27.99 5.94 -10.14
N ALA A 582 -29.15 5.68 -9.53
CA ALA A 582 -29.85 4.41 -9.66
C ALA A 582 -30.26 4.14 -11.13
N PHE A 583 -30.75 5.17 -11.81
CA PHE A 583 -31.13 5.09 -13.23
C PHE A 583 -29.91 4.84 -14.11
N TYR A 584 -28.81 5.57 -13.93
CA TYR A 584 -27.55 5.39 -14.66
C TYR A 584 -27.04 3.94 -14.60
N ASN A 585 -27.17 3.30 -13.44
CA ASN A 585 -26.73 1.92 -13.23
C ASN A 585 -27.73 0.87 -13.76
N SER A 586 -28.98 1.27 -14.04
CA SER A 586 -30.04 0.38 -14.52
C SER A 586 -29.92 0.04 -16.01
N PRO A 587 -30.52 -1.08 -16.49
CA PRO A 587 -30.57 -1.40 -17.91
C PRO A 587 -31.23 -0.32 -18.76
N ASP A 588 -32.33 0.26 -18.27
CA ASP A 588 -33.08 1.33 -18.94
C ASP A 588 -32.24 2.61 -19.09
N GLY A 589 -31.47 2.99 -18.06
CA GLY A 589 -30.58 4.15 -18.13
C GLY A 589 -29.37 3.92 -19.03
N LYS A 590 -28.76 2.73 -18.97
CA LYS A 590 -27.69 2.35 -19.92
C LYS A 590 -28.17 2.40 -21.37
N GLN A 591 -29.42 1.98 -21.63
CA GLN A 591 -30.01 2.07 -22.96
C GLN A 591 -30.29 3.52 -23.37
N ALA A 592 -30.85 4.33 -22.47
CA ALA A 592 -31.19 5.73 -22.76
C ALA A 592 -29.95 6.60 -23.01
N ILE A 593 -28.89 6.40 -22.21
CA ILE A 593 -27.63 7.12 -22.34
C ILE A 593 -26.82 6.59 -23.53
N GLY A 594 -26.81 5.28 -23.74
CA GLY A 594 -26.06 4.64 -24.83
C GLY A 594 -24.56 4.82 -24.65
N ALA A 595 -23.84 5.10 -25.73
CA ALA A 595 -22.39 5.34 -25.72
C ALA A 595 -21.99 6.77 -25.30
N ARG A 596 -22.96 7.62 -24.93
CA ARG A 596 -22.75 9.04 -24.62
C ARG A 596 -22.22 9.22 -23.20
N SER A 597 -21.40 10.24 -23.01
CA SER A 597 -20.88 10.65 -21.70
C SER A 597 -21.90 11.53 -20.97
N LEU A 598 -22.21 11.22 -19.71
CA LEU A 598 -23.16 11.96 -18.86
C LEU A 598 -22.43 12.71 -17.75
N TYR A 599 -22.72 14.00 -17.60
CA TYR A 599 -22.19 14.88 -16.56
C TYR A 599 -23.35 15.57 -15.82
N LEU A 600 -23.22 15.75 -14.51
CA LEU A 600 -24.17 16.51 -13.69
C LEU A 600 -23.41 17.56 -12.88
N LEU A 601 -23.77 18.83 -13.08
CA LEU A 601 -23.20 19.97 -12.37
C LEU A 601 -24.27 20.63 -11.50
N ARG A 602 -23.89 21.09 -10.30
CA ARG A 602 -24.72 22.01 -9.51
C ARG A 602 -24.55 23.43 -10.05
N ASN A 603 -25.65 24.10 -10.35
CA ASN A 603 -25.59 25.51 -10.76
C ASN A 603 -25.46 26.41 -9.51
N ALA A 604 -24.70 27.50 -9.64
CA ALA A 604 -24.67 28.50 -8.58
C ALA A 604 -25.97 29.30 -8.58
N ALA A 605 -26.48 29.63 -7.39
CA ALA A 605 -27.72 30.39 -7.24
C ALA A 605 -27.60 31.87 -7.70
N SER A 606 -26.40 32.31 -8.08
CA SER A 606 -26.08 33.65 -8.57
C SER A 606 -24.67 33.70 -9.18
N GLU A 607 -24.40 34.67 -10.06
CA GLU A 607 -23.09 34.89 -10.71
C GLU A 607 -21.93 35.19 -9.72
N ASP A 608 -22.21 35.74 -8.55
CA ASP A 608 -21.19 36.01 -7.52
C ASP A 608 -20.71 34.75 -6.78
N LYS A 609 -21.43 33.62 -6.93
CA LYS A 609 -21.15 32.35 -6.25
C LYS A 609 -20.64 31.24 -7.18
N GLY A 610 -20.48 31.54 -8.48
CA GLY A 610 -20.02 30.61 -9.51
C GLY A 610 -20.43 31.09 -10.91
N LEU A 611 -20.42 30.21 -11.92
CA LEU A 611 -20.78 30.58 -13.30
C LEU A 611 -22.24 31.08 -13.45
N GLY A 612 -23.13 30.74 -12.50
CA GLY A 612 -24.45 31.35 -12.33
C GLY A 612 -25.27 31.45 -13.62
N PHE A 613 -25.59 30.33 -14.26
CA PHE A 613 -26.40 30.37 -15.49
C PHE A 613 -27.83 30.79 -15.13
N ALA A 614 -28.16 32.04 -15.41
CA ALA A 614 -29.49 32.60 -15.29
C ALA A 614 -30.26 32.41 -16.59
N LEU A 615 -31.49 31.91 -16.49
CA LEU A 615 -32.47 31.91 -17.56
C LEU A 615 -33.39 33.12 -17.42
N ALA A 616 -34.17 33.41 -18.48
CA ALA A 616 -35.02 34.59 -18.57
C ALA A 616 -35.81 34.85 -17.27
N GLY A 617 -35.67 36.07 -16.72
CA GLY A 617 -36.31 36.47 -15.45
C GLY A 617 -35.50 36.17 -14.18
N ASN A 618 -34.16 36.10 -14.24
CA ASN A 618 -33.26 35.80 -13.10
C ASN A 618 -33.54 34.44 -12.44
N PHE A 619 -33.93 33.44 -13.24
CA PHE A 619 -34.15 32.09 -12.74
C PHE A 619 -32.88 31.25 -12.87
N TYR A 620 -32.41 30.71 -11.73
CA TYR A 620 -31.22 29.85 -11.66
C TYR A 620 -31.70 28.42 -11.36
N PRO A 621 -31.70 27.52 -12.36
CA PRO A 621 -32.04 26.11 -12.13
C PRO A 621 -30.98 25.47 -11.25
N ASP A 622 -31.40 24.54 -10.40
CA ASP A 622 -30.52 23.89 -9.43
C ASP A 622 -29.37 23.05 -10.04
N PHE A 623 -29.59 22.38 -11.17
CA PHE A 623 -28.61 21.51 -11.82
C PHE A 623 -28.48 21.74 -13.32
N LEU A 624 -27.31 21.39 -13.86
CA LEU A 624 -26.99 21.29 -15.28
C LEU A 624 -26.63 19.84 -15.58
N LEU A 625 -27.45 19.14 -16.35
CA LEU A 625 -27.21 17.78 -16.81
C LEU A 625 -26.73 17.82 -18.26
N TRP A 626 -25.50 17.41 -18.51
CA TRP A 626 -24.83 17.52 -19.80
C TRP A 626 -24.54 16.14 -20.38
N LEU A 627 -25.09 15.88 -21.56
CA LEU A 627 -24.85 14.65 -22.31
C LEU A 627 -24.00 14.98 -23.54
N VAL A 628 -22.97 14.18 -23.79
CA VAL A 628 -22.00 14.39 -24.88
C VAL A 628 -21.85 13.11 -25.68
N ASP A 629 -22.07 13.17 -26.99
CA ASP A 629 -21.66 12.11 -27.91
C ASP A 629 -20.23 12.40 -28.39
N ASP A 630 -19.27 11.67 -27.83
CA ASP A 630 -17.84 11.86 -28.13
C ASP A 630 -17.48 11.50 -29.59
N ALA A 631 -18.32 10.74 -30.29
CA ALA A 631 -18.08 10.34 -31.68
C ALA A 631 -18.54 11.39 -32.69
N SER A 632 -19.71 11.99 -32.45
CA SER A 632 -20.28 13.02 -33.35
C SER A 632 -19.98 14.45 -32.90
N GLY A 633 -19.57 14.65 -31.65
CA GLY A 633 -19.41 15.96 -31.03
C GLY A 633 -20.75 16.63 -30.64
N GLN A 634 -21.88 15.96 -30.85
CA GLN A 634 -23.22 16.43 -30.51
C GLN A 634 -23.38 16.54 -28.98
N GLN A 635 -24.02 17.62 -28.52
CA GLN A 635 -24.16 17.89 -27.09
C GLN A 635 -25.60 18.25 -26.71
N TRP A 636 -26.00 17.87 -25.50
CA TRP A 636 -27.26 18.25 -24.89
C TRP A 636 -27.01 18.80 -23.48
N LEU A 637 -27.34 20.05 -23.23
CA LEU A 637 -27.28 20.67 -21.91
C LEU A 637 -28.69 20.90 -21.37
N THR A 638 -29.01 20.24 -20.26
CA THR A 638 -30.34 20.19 -19.67
C THR A 638 -30.35 20.86 -18.32
N PHE A 639 -31.10 21.94 -18.18
CA PHE A 639 -31.33 22.65 -16.93
C PHE A 639 -32.39 21.90 -16.11
N VAL A 640 -32.08 21.48 -14.88
CA VAL A 640 -32.99 20.69 -14.04
C VAL A 640 -33.20 21.37 -12.68
N ASP A 641 -34.46 21.58 -12.30
CA ASP A 641 -34.84 22.23 -11.04
C ASP A 641 -35.83 21.38 -10.22
N PRO A 642 -35.36 20.63 -9.18
CA PRO A 642 -36.22 19.85 -8.30
C PRO A 642 -37.04 20.71 -7.33
N LYS A 643 -38.13 21.32 -7.81
CA LYS A 643 -38.85 22.39 -7.11
C LYS A 643 -40.32 22.08 -6.80
N GLY A 644 -40.71 22.33 -5.54
CA GLY A 644 -42.11 22.26 -5.12
C GLY A 644 -42.99 23.32 -5.80
N LEU A 645 -44.18 22.93 -6.23
CA LEU A 645 -45.09 23.74 -7.04
C LEU A 645 -46.36 24.19 -6.30
N LEU A 646 -46.52 23.87 -5.00
CA LEU A 646 -47.74 24.12 -4.21
C LEU A 646 -48.27 25.57 -4.27
N HIS A 647 -47.40 26.56 -4.42
CA HIS A 647 -47.76 27.99 -4.39
C HIS A 647 -47.42 28.73 -5.70
N ILE A 648 -47.20 27.98 -6.79
CA ILE A 648 -46.86 28.55 -8.09
C ILE A 648 -48.09 28.46 -9.01
N ASP A 649 -48.47 29.59 -9.62
CA ASP A 649 -49.51 29.63 -10.66
C ASP A 649 -49.06 28.81 -11.88
N LEU A 650 -49.95 28.01 -12.48
CA LEU A 650 -49.64 27.19 -13.66
C LEU A 650 -49.35 28.02 -14.93
N ASN A 651 -49.62 29.32 -14.90
CA ASN A 651 -49.21 30.28 -15.93
C ASN A 651 -47.89 31.01 -15.59
N HIS A 652 -47.21 30.62 -14.52
CA HIS A 652 -45.98 31.27 -14.09
C HIS A 652 -44.88 31.16 -15.17
N PRO A 653 -44.13 32.24 -15.48
CA PRO A 653 -43.10 32.23 -16.53
C PRO A 653 -42.06 31.11 -16.41
N LYS A 654 -41.74 30.66 -15.20
CA LYS A 654 -40.86 29.51 -14.93
C LYS A 654 -41.34 28.20 -15.57
N LEU A 655 -42.64 27.99 -15.77
CA LEU A 655 -43.18 26.79 -16.42
C LEU A 655 -43.11 26.87 -17.96
N SER A 656 -42.70 28.02 -18.51
CA SER A 656 -42.45 28.21 -19.95
C SER A 656 -40.95 28.19 -20.30
N LEU A 657 -40.08 27.86 -19.33
CA LEU A 657 -38.63 27.90 -19.47
C LEU A 657 -38.11 26.99 -20.59
N TYR A 658 -38.75 25.83 -20.79
CA TYR A 658 -38.41 24.89 -21.85
C TYR A 658 -38.56 25.48 -23.26
N LYS A 659 -39.45 26.48 -23.44
CA LYS A 659 -39.55 27.25 -24.69
C LYS A 659 -38.46 28.32 -24.78
N GLY A 660 -38.18 29.00 -23.67
CA GLY A 660 -37.18 30.06 -23.60
C GLY A 660 -35.77 29.57 -23.95
N VAL A 661 -35.38 28.40 -23.46
CA VAL A 661 -34.06 27.81 -23.76
C VAL A 661 -33.87 27.48 -25.24
N LYS A 662 -34.94 27.24 -26.00
CA LYS A 662 -34.86 27.00 -27.46
C LYS A 662 -34.60 28.27 -28.27
N THR A 663 -34.96 29.43 -27.74
CA THR A 663 -34.56 30.71 -28.34
C THR A 663 -33.05 30.91 -28.14
N LEU A 664 -32.54 30.64 -26.93
CA LEU A 664 -31.10 30.68 -26.64
C LEU A 664 -30.31 29.64 -27.46
N GLU A 665 -30.86 28.46 -27.67
CA GLU A 665 -30.29 27.41 -28.52
C GLU A 665 -30.06 27.93 -29.96
N ALA A 666 -31.06 28.60 -30.53
CA ALA A 666 -30.97 29.19 -31.87
C ALA A 666 -29.95 30.33 -31.93
N ASP A 667 -29.87 31.18 -30.90
CA ASP A 667 -28.91 32.28 -30.83
C ASP A 667 -27.45 31.80 -30.70
N LEU A 668 -27.24 30.66 -30.04
CA LEU A 668 -25.92 30.06 -29.84
C LEU A 668 -25.45 29.19 -31.02
N ALA A 669 -26.33 28.86 -31.96
CA ALA A 669 -26.01 28.03 -33.11
C ALA A 669 -25.04 28.76 -34.06
N LYS A 670 -23.86 28.19 -34.29
CA LYS A 670 -22.85 28.72 -35.22
C LYS A 670 -22.68 27.81 -36.44
N PRO A 671 -22.54 28.36 -37.66
CA PRO A 671 -22.28 27.56 -38.85
C PRO A 671 -20.95 26.79 -38.73
N GLY A 672 -21.00 25.46 -38.84
CA GLY A 672 -19.83 24.59 -38.84
C GLY A 672 -19.40 24.03 -37.48
N GLU A 673 -20.09 24.38 -36.38
CA GLU A 673 -19.90 23.75 -35.07
C GLU A 673 -20.95 22.64 -34.82
N PRO A 674 -20.62 21.59 -34.04
CA PRO A 674 -21.60 20.59 -33.63
C PRO A 674 -22.78 21.24 -32.89
N PRO A 675 -24.03 20.81 -33.13
CA PRO A 675 -25.19 21.41 -32.49
C PRO A 675 -25.15 21.24 -30.96
N LEU A 676 -25.41 22.32 -30.22
CA LEU A 676 -25.70 22.26 -28.79
C LEU A 676 -27.22 22.32 -28.61
N VAL A 677 -27.82 21.28 -28.01
CA VAL A 677 -29.26 21.24 -27.73
C VAL A 677 -29.49 21.62 -26.27
N LEU A 678 -30.32 22.63 -26.03
CA LEU A 678 -30.69 23.10 -24.70
C LEU A 678 -32.07 22.60 -24.31
N ASN A 679 -32.20 22.04 -23.11
CA ASN A 679 -33.47 21.59 -22.55
C ASN A 679 -33.64 22.13 -21.14
N ALA A 680 -34.87 22.22 -20.65
CA ALA A 680 -35.14 22.57 -19.27
C ALA A 680 -36.29 21.74 -18.71
N PHE A 681 -36.15 21.30 -17.45
CA PHE A 681 -37.14 20.51 -16.72
C PHE A 681 -37.32 21.03 -15.30
N ILE A 682 -38.57 21.01 -14.84
CA ILE A 682 -38.90 21.16 -13.43
C ILE A 682 -39.33 19.80 -12.90
N LEU A 683 -38.65 19.33 -11.85
CA LEU A 683 -38.99 18.06 -11.18
C LEU A 683 -39.76 18.37 -9.91
N SER A 684 -41.07 18.18 -9.94
CA SER A 684 -41.95 18.51 -8.83
C SER A 684 -41.96 17.39 -7.78
N PRO A 685 -41.49 17.64 -6.54
CA PRO A 685 -41.78 16.77 -5.39
C PRO A 685 -43.22 16.96 -4.89
N THR A 686 -43.92 18.00 -5.35
CA THR A 686 -45.35 18.20 -5.06
C THR A 686 -46.18 17.25 -5.91
N LYS A 687 -47.02 16.44 -5.25
CA LYS A 687 -47.95 15.52 -5.91
C LYS A 687 -48.92 16.27 -6.83
N PHE A 688 -49.23 15.70 -7.98
CA PHE A 688 -50.14 16.30 -8.96
C PHE A 688 -51.51 16.64 -8.34
N ALA A 689 -52.06 15.73 -7.53
CA ALA A 689 -53.34 15.91 -6.85
C ALA A 689 -53.35 17.06 -5.80
N SER A 690 -52.17 17.54 -5.41
CA SER A 690 -52.01 18.62 -4.43
C SER A 690 -51.77 19.99 -5.07
N LEU A 691 -51.69 20.06 -6.40
CA LEU A 691 -51.62 21.33 -7.11
C LEU A 691 -52.98 22.05 -7.02
N LEU A 692 -52.95 23.39 -7.02
CA LEU A 692 -54.17 24.19 -7.06
C LEU A 692 -54.97 23.80 -8.32
N ASN A 693 -56.23 23.35 -8.15
CA ASN A 693 -57.11 22.83 -9.21
C ASN A 693 -57.39 23.87 -10.32
N HIS A 694 -56.45 24.03 -11.24
CA HIS A 694 -56.52 24.95 -12.37
C HIS A 694 -56.32 24.19 -13.69
N GLY A 695 -57.39 23.56 -14.19
CA GLY A 695 -57.65 23.28 -15.61
C GLY A 695 -56.68 22.44 -16.46
N ASN A 696 -55.45 22.17 -16.03
CA ASN A 696 -54.45 21.43 -16.80
C ASN A 696 -54.37 19.98 -16.31
N THR A 697 -54.31 19.04 -17.24
CA THR A 697 -54.04 17.63 -16.98
C THR A 697 -52.55 17.40 -16.70
N LYS A 698 -52.22 16.26 -16.06
CA LYS A 698 -50.83 15.86 -15.82
C LYS A 698 -50.03 15.77 -17.12
N ALA A 699 -50.64 15.23 -18.18
CA ALA A 699 -50.03 15.16 -19.51
C ALA A 699 -49.70 16.54 -20.09
N GLU A 700 -50.60 17.52 -19.97
CA GLU A 700 -50.35 18.90 -20.43
C GLU A 700 -49.23 19.60 -19.67
N LEU A 701 -48.92 19.18 -18.43
CA LEU A 701 -47.77 19.66 -17.66
C LEU A 701 -46.49 18.92 -18.04
N GLU A 702 -46.56 17.61 -18.31
CA GLU A 702 -45.44 16.83 -18.84
C GLU A 702 -44.99 17.36 -20.21
N ASP A 703 -45.93 17.73 -21.09
CA ASP A 703 -45.67 18.40 -22.36
C ASP A 703 -45.00 19.78 -22.20
N ARG A 704 -45.09 20.37 -20.99
CA ARG A 704 -44.39 21.59 -20.60
C ARG A 704 -43.09 21.32 -19.83
N HIS A 705 -42.60 20.08 -19.87
CA HIS A 705 -41.39 19.62 -19.19
C HIS A 705 -41.46 19.73 -17.65
N VAL A 706 -42.66 19.62 -17.10
CA VAL A 706 -42.88 19.51 -15.66
C VAL A 706 -43.16 18.04 -15.34
N LEU A 707 -42.19 17.40 -14.69
CA LEU A 707 -42.27 15.98 -14.32
C LEU A 707 -42.48 15.83 -12.81
N PHE A 708 -43.09 14.74 -12.39
CA PHE A 708 -43.46 14.51 -10.99
C PHE A 708 -42.60 13.40 -10.38
N MET A 709 -41.88 13.71 -9.29
CA MET A 709 -40.99 12.76 -8.63
C MET A 709 -41.76 11.59 -7.98
N GLU A 710 -43.05 11.78 -7.67
CA GLU A 710 -43.93 10.73 -7.14
C GLU A 710 -44.10 9.53 -8.09
N ASP A 711 -43.79 9.68 -9.39
CA ASP A 711 -43.83 8.59 -10.37
C ASP A 711 -42.65 7.62 -10.22
N GLY A 712 -41.67 7.96 -9.38
CA GLY A 712 -40.44 7.21 -9.11
C GLY A 712 -39.31 7.51 -10.11
N GLY A 713 -38.07 7.45 -9.62
CA GLY A 713 -36.84 7.74 -10.36
C GLY A 713 -36.78 7.12 -11.76
N SER A 714 -37.06 5.83 -11.86
CA SER A 714 -37.03 5.11 -13.14
C SER A 714 -38.06 5.62 -14.17
N THR A 715 -39.20 6.14 -13.72
CA THR A 715 -40.29 6.57 -14.60
C THR A 715 -40.05 7.99 -15.11
N TYR A 716 -39.82 8.96 -14.20
CA TYR A 716 -39.68 10.35 -14.63
C TYR A 716 -38.33 10.60 -15.34
N LEU A 717 -37.25 9.92 -14.95
CA LEU A 717 -35.98 10.02 -15.66
C LEU A 717 -36.09 9.42 -17.06
N LYS A 718 -36.81 8.32 -17.24
CA LYS A 718 -37.06 7.76 -18.57
C LYS A 718 -37.83 8.74 -19.46
N LYS A 719 -38.84 9.43 -18.92
CA LYS A 719 -39.54 10.51 -19.64
C LYS A 719 -38.61 11.67 -19.98
N MET A 720 -37.77 12.11 -19.04
CA MET A 720 -36.80 13.18 -19.25
C MET A 720 -35.80 12.82 -20.36
N PHE A 721 -35.15 11.65 -20.26
CA PHE A 721 -34.17 11.19 -21.24
C PHE A 721 -34.78 10.86 -22.62
N ALA A 722 -36.07 10.52 -22.70
CA ALA A 722 -36.76 10.35 -23.99
C ALA A 722 -36.84 11.66 -24.79
N VAL A 723 -36.82 12.82 -24.14
CA VAL A 723 -36.76 14.14 -24.79
C VAL A 723 -35.32 14.51 -25.19
N LEU A 724 -34.32 13.88 -24.57
CA LEU A 724 -32.89 14.07 -24.87
C LEU A 724 -32.37 13.10 -25.95
N ALA A 725 -33.21 12.15 -26.38
CA ALA A 725 -32.83 11.03 -27.22
C ALA A 725 -32.69 11.40 -28.70
#